data_AF-A0A066Z0Q0-F1
#
_entry.id   AF-A0A066Z0Q0-F1
#
_cell.length_a   1.000
_cell.length_b   1.000
_cell.length_c   1.000
_cell.angle_alpha   90.00
_cell.angle_beta   90.00
_cell.angle_gamma   90.00
#
_symmetry.space_group_name_H-M   'P 1'
#
loop_
_entity.id
_entity.type
_entity.pdbx_description
1 polymer ?
#
loop_
_entity_poly.entity_id
_entity_poly.type
_entity_poly.pdbx_seq_one_letter_code
_entity_poly.pdbx_strand_id
1 'polypeptide(L)'
;MPRSKKFRRARLIVILLAVLLVAGLAGGGWWAVDTVRSSFPQVSGTVKVAGMSAPVDVVRDDKGIPQLYADTDADLFRAQGFVQAQDRFWEMDVRRHITSGRLAEMFGSSAVENDSFLRTMGWRQVAQKEWDTVLSEETKRNLTAYTEGVNAWLAEHPGGAGASVEYALLGAVNSGYTPEKWDPVDSVAWLKAMAWSLSGNMQEEIDRSLLTQNFSTEQIAQLYPDYPYDRNGTIVKTGKVAADGTYTPGEGTTLPAQPGGTGPAASSQARAATQQLLSSVSGKMDALPQLLGPNGQGIGSNSWVVSGANTTTGKPMLANDPHLGPGMPSIWYQMGLHCRNASSTCTYDVAGYTFAGMPGVVIGHNKDIAWGFTNLGADVTDLYLEKVTGPDTYLVDGKDVKFTVRKETIKVAGGADRTITVRTTQDGMPLISDQSSEDQNVGKYAPAGNAAPDRAAGYGVALRWTALVPGKTMDAVFKLDKATDFTSFRSAAQDFAVPAQNLIYADTKGNIGYQAPGTIPVRGKGDGRYPAPGWDPAYAWNATYLPFKSLPYAYNPPEGYIVTANQAVVDDTYKPMLTKDWEYGTRAKEITDQIQAKLKNGGKISLDDMQSMQLDNTSVLAKELVPLLLKVKIDDPYVREAQDLLKDWNYHQDADSAAAAYYNGVWRALLTLAFGQKFPADLRVEGDCLLVRQKRDNTLPDDALGGAAQAVTECGTRKASQAQPDGGDRWMEVVRAQLADPSSPWWDYIDSNHQPQHGLDKLLAEALKDARQDLTARLSKDISTWSWGRLHQLTLQEPTLGSDDSSIASGAIHKLLNRGPYKLSGGSAAVDATGWNAAAGYDVDWIPSMRMVVDLSDFDSSRWINVGGASGHAYHPNYNDQTELWAKGELLPWTYSKDAVTKNGKNTLTLTAN
;
A
#
# COMPACT_ATOMS: atom_id res chain seq x y z
N MET A 1 -44.63 -61.98 1.09
CA MET A 1 -45.18 -61.74 -0.26
C MET A 1 -44.07 -61.21 -1.18
N PRO A 2 -44.01 -61.58 -2.47
CA PRO A 2 -43.04 -61.01 -3.41
C PRO A 2 -43.37 -59.55 -3.75
N ARG A 3 -42.41 -58.63 -3.57
CA ARG A 3 -42.58 -57.20 -3.94
C ARG A 3 -42.96 -57.05 -5.43
N SER A 4 -43.97 -56.24 -5.71
CA SER A 4 -44.65 -56.17 -7.01
C SER A 4 -43.73 -55.75 -8.17
N LYS A 5 -44.12 -56.10 -9.41
CA LYS A 5 -43.41 -55.69 -10.64
C LYS A 5 -43.27 -54.16 -10.74
N LYS A 6 -44.24 -53.38 -10.23
CA LYS A 6 -44.17 -51.91 -10.15
C LYS A 6 -43.04 -51.45 -9.22
N PHE A 7 -42.93 -52.01 -8.01
CA PHE A 7 -41.87 -51.66 -7.06
C PHE A 7 -40.47 -52.01 -7.60
N ARG A 8 -40.31 -53.15 -8.29
CA ARG A 8 -39.04 -53.52 -8.92
C ARG A 8 -38.63 -52.53 -10.02
N ARG A 9 -39.57 -52.08 -10.87
CA ARG A 9 -39.32 -51.04 -11.89
C ARG A 9 -38.95 -49.69 -11.26
N ALA A 10 -39.69 -49.24 -10.24
CA ALA A 10 -39.39 -48.00 -9.53
C ALA A 10 -37.97 -48.02 -8.91
N ARG A 11 -37.57 -49.12 -8.27
CA ARG A 11 -36.21 -49.28 -7.72
C ARG A 11 -35.13 -49.21 -8.83
N LEU A 12 -35.37 -49.82 -9.98
CA LEU A 12 -34.43 -49.76 -11.11
C LEU A 12 -34.31 -48.35 -11.70
N ILE A 13 -35.41 -47.59 -11.78
CA ILE A 13 -35.39 -46.19 -12.22
C ILE A 13 -34.60 -45.33 -11.21
N VAL A 14 -34.83 -45.48 -9.90
CA VAL A 14 -34.08 -44.74 -8.87
C VAL A 14 -32.58 -45.10 -8.90
N ILE A 15 -32.22 -46.37 -9.09
CA ILE A 15 -30.81 -46.78 -9.26
C ILE A 15 -30.21 -46.18 -10.53
N LEU A 16 -30.92 -46.19 -11.66
CA LEU A 16 -30.45 -45.58 -12.91
C LEU A 16 -30.25 -44.07 -12.76
N LEU A 17 -31.19 -43.36 -12.13
CA LEU A 17 -31.06 -41.92 -11.84
C LEU A 17 -29.89 -41.63 -10.90
N ALA A 18 -29.67 -42.45 -9.87
CA ALA A 18 -28.52 -42.32 -8.99
C ALA A 18 -27.19 -42.58 -9.71
N VAL A 19 -27.12 -43.59 -10.60
CA VAL A 19 -25.94 -43.87 -11.42
C VAL A 19 -25.68 -42.75 -12.44
N LEU A 20 -26.72 -42.22 -13.08
CA LEU A 20 -26.59 -41.07 -13.99
C LEU A 20 -26.18 -39.79 -13.26
N LEU A 21 -26.68 -39.56 -12.05
CA LEU A 21 -26.25 -38.44 -11.20
C LEU A 21 -24.78 -38.59 -10.78
N VAL A 22 -24.36 -39.77 -10.32
CA VAL A 22 -22.95 -40.04 -9.96
C VAL A 22 -22.03 -39.94 -11.18
N ALA A 23 -22.44 -40.45 -12.35
CA ALA A 23 -21.68 -40.33 -13.59
C ALA A 23 -21.60 -38.88 -14.09
N GLY A 24 -22.68 -38.10 -13.96
CA GLY A 24 -22.71 -36.67 -14.27
C GLY A 24 -21.82 -35.84 -13.34
N LEU A 25 -21.86 -36.10 -12.03
CA LEU A 25 -21.00 -35.46 -11.04
C LEU A 25 -19.53 -35.84 -11.23
N ALA A 26 -19.23 -37.12 -11.53
CA ALA A 26 -17.87 -37.57 -11.80
C ALA A 26 -17.32 -37.01 -13.12
N GLY A 27 -18.12 -36.99 -14.18
CA GLY A 27 -17.75 -36.42 -15.48
C GLY A 27 -17.57 -34.90 -15.43
N GLY A 28 -18.48 -34.18 -14.79
CA GLY A 28 -18.37 -32.74 -14.57
C GLY A 28 -17.21 -32.37 -13.64
N GLY A 29 -16.98 -33.15 -12.58
CA GLY A 29 -15.84 -32.97 -11.68
C GLY A 29 -14.49 -33.25 -12.35
N TRP A 30 -14.40 -34.30 -13.19
CA TRP A 30 -13.23 -34.54 -14.01
C TRP A 30 -13.00 -33.39 -15.00
N TRP A 31 -14.02 -32.99 -15.75
CA TRP A 31 -13.93 -31.88 -16.72
C TRP A 31 -13.51 -30.56 -16.06
N ALA A 32 -14.02 -30.24 -14.87
CA ALA A 32 -13.61 -29.05 -14.13
C ALA A 32 -12.14 -29.10 -13.68
N VAL A 33 -11.66 -30.25 -13.19
CA VAL A 33 -10.26 -30.45 -12.78
C VAL A 33 -9.31 -30.45 -13.98
N ASP A 34 -9.72 -31.03 -15.11
CA ASP A 34 -8.99 -31.04 -16.37
C ASP A 34 -8.87 -29.61 -16.93
N THR A 35 -9.99 -28.87 -16.95
CA THR A 35 -10.05 -27.47 -17.37
C THR A 35 -9.13 -26.58 -16.54
N VAL A 36 -9.21 -26.64 -15.20
CA VAL A 36 -8.33 -25.84 -14.32
C VAL A 36 -6.85 -26.21 -14.50
N ARG A 37 -6.52 -27.50 -14.67
CA ARG A 37 -5.14 -27.93 -14.90
C ARG A 37 -4.61 -27.61 -16.29
N SER A 38 -5.49 -27.40 -17.27
CA SER A 38 -5.09 -27.07 -18.64
C SER A 38 -4.51 -25.67 -18.80
N SER A 39 -4.77 -24.75 -17.86
CA SER A 39 -4.13 -23.43 -17.85
C SER A 39 -2.77 -23.41 -17.14
N PHE A 40 -2.40 -24.47 -16.40
CA PHE A 40 -1.20 -24.46 -15.56
C PHE A 40 0.09 -24.38 -16.38
N PRO A 41 1.15 -23.72 -15.85
CA PRO A 41 2.40 -23.53 -16.57
C PRO A 41 3.08 -24.86 -16.96
N GLN A 42 3.51 -24.97 -18.23
CA GLN A 42 4.46 -26.00 -18.63
C GLN A 42 5.84 -25.66 -18.05
N VAL A 43 6.15 -26.20 -16.87
CA VAL A 43 7.39 -25.93 -16.12
C VAL A 43 8.61 -26.74 -16.57
N SER A 44 8.45 -27.75 -17.44
CA SER A 44 9.54 -28.64 -17.85
C SER A 44 9.51 -29.01 -19.34
N GLY A 45 10.67 -29.39 -19.88
CA GLY A 45 10.84 -29.89 -21.25
C GLY A 45 11.38 -28.81 -22.19
N THR A 46 10.78 -28.68 -23.38
CA THR A 46 11.20 -27.69 -24.38
C THR A 46 9.97 -27.04 -25.00
N VAL A 47 10.00 -25.71 -25.13
CA VAL A 47 8.96 -24.89 -25.77
C VAL A 47 9.61 -23.97 -26.80
N LYS A 48 8.96 -23.80 -27.94
CA LYS A 48 9.40 -22.85 -28.97
C LYS A 48 8.80 -21.48 -28.68
N VAL A 49 9.63 -20.43 -28.69
CA VAL A 49 9.21 -19.06 -28.41
C VAL A 49 9.63 -18.17 -29.58
N ALA A 50 8.66 -17.53 -30.21
CA ALA A 50 8.89 -16.65 -31.34
C ALA A 50 9.85 -15.50 -30.96
N GLY A 51 10.83 -15.22 -31.83
CA GLY A 51 11.80 -14.14 -31.63
C GLY A 51 13.08 -14.52 -30.88
N MET A 52 13.15 -15.70 -30.24
CA MET A 52 14.38 -16.15 -29.56
C MET A 52 15.55 -16.33 -30.54
N SER A 53 16.73 -15.80 -30.19
CA SER A 53 17.96 -15.93 -30.98
C SER A 53 18.84 -17.10 -30.53
N ALA A 54 18.87 -17.36 -29.22
CA ALA A 54 19.55 -18.50 -28.59
C ALA A 54 18.61 -19.21 -27.60
N PRO A 55 18.91 -20.47 -27.18
CA PRO A 55 18.13 -21.14 -26.15
C PRO A 55 18.26 -20.47 -24.78
N VAL A 56 17.16 -20.36 -24.04
CA VAL A 56 17.14 -19.88 -22.64
C VAL A 56 16.68 -21.02 -21.74
N ASP A 57 17.44 -21.32 -20.69
CA ASP A 57 17.05 -22.34 -19.70
C ASP A 57 16.33 -21.67 -18.52
N VAL A 58 15.19 -22.22 -18.12
CA VAL A 58 14.38 -21.80 -16.98
C VAL A 58 14.40 -22.93 -15.96
N VAL A 59 15.17 -22.75 -14.89
CA VAL A 59 15.24 -23.70 -13.76
C VAL A 59 14.26 -23.23 -12.68
N ARG A 60 13.38 -24.10 -12.19
CA ARG A 60 12.46 -23.79 -11.07
C ARG A 60 12.71 -24.73 -9.88
N ASP A 61 12.65 -24.18 -8.67
CA ASP A 61 12.72 -24.93 -7.40
C ASP A 61 11.39 -25.65 -7.06
N ASP A 62 11.19 -26.07 -5.80
CA ASP A 62 9.91 -26.67 -5.36
C ASP A 62 8.81 -25.64 -5.06
N LYS A 63 9.15 -24.36 -4.95
CA LYS A 63 8.23 -23.21 -4.82
C LYS A 63 7.84 -22.61 -6.18
N GLY A 64 8.35 -23.19 -7.27
CA GLY A 64 8.12 -22.75 -8.64
C GLY A 64 8.92 -21.51 -9.05
N ILE A 65 9.80 -21.00 -8.20
CA ILE A 65 10.56 -19.75 -8.42
C ILE A 65 11.56 -19.96 -9.56
N PRO A 66 11.45 -19.21 -10.68
CA PRO A 66 12.30 -19.42 -11.84
C PRO A 66 13.62 -18.64 -11.79
N GLN A 67 14.66 -19.28 -12.30
CA GLN A 67 16.00 -18.76 -12.52
C GLN A 67 16.30 -18.91 -14.02
N LEU A 68 16.43 -17.79 -14.73
CA LEU A 68 16.51 -17.73 -16.20
C LEU A 68 17.98 -17.59 -16.63
N TYR A 69 18.44 -18.44 -17.55
CA TYR A 69 19.81 -18.46 -18.06
C TYR A 69 19.86 -18.25 -19.57
N ALA A 70 20.36 -17.10 -20.02
CA ALA A 70 20.40 -16.69 -21.44
C ALA A 70 21.80 -16.26 -21.90
N ASP A 71 21.96 -16.10 -23.22
CA ASP A 71 23.21 -15.60 -23.84
C ASP A 71 23.07 -14.18 -24.44
N THR A 72 21.87 -13.59 -24.41
CA THR A 72 21.62 -12.18 -24.77
C THR A 72 20.58 -11.53 -23.83
N ASP A 73 20.70 -10.21 -23.61
CA ASP A 73 19.71 -9.44 -22.83
C ASP A 73 18.31 -9.51 -23.45
N ALA A 74 18.22 -9.54 -24.79
CA ALA A 74 16.95 -9.64 -25.50
C ALA A 74 16.26 -11.00 -25.27
N ASP A 75 17.00 -12.11 -25.34
CA ASP A 75 16.42 -13.43 -25.07
C ASP A 75 16.08 -13.60 -23.57
N LEU A 76 16.88 -12.99 -22.68
CA LEU A 76 16.63 -12.97 -21.24
C LEU A 76 15.31 -12.26 -20.87
N PHE A 77 15.10 -11.03 -21.37
CA PHE A 77 13.85 -10.30 -21.12
C PHE A 77 12.66 -10.93 -21.83
N ARG A 78 12.84 -11.49 -23.03
CA ARG A 78 11.78 -12.25 -23.72
C ARG A 78 11.38 -13.50 -22.94
N ALA A 79 12.34 -14.17 -22.29
CA ALA A 79 12.04 -15.28 -21.39
C ALA A 79 11.32 -14.80 -20.12
N GLN A 80 11.71 -13.66 -19.53
CA GLN A 80 11.00 -13.07 -18.37
C GLN A 80 9.53 -12.80 -18.71
N GLY A 81 9.25 -12.19 -19.86
CA GLY A 81 7.88 -11.90 -20.31
C GLY A 81 7.06 -13.17 -20.59
N PHE A 82 7.66 -14.17 -21.24
CA PHE A 82 6.99 -15.45 -21.48
C PHE A 82 6.67 -16.17 -20.16
N VAL A 83 7.62 -16.22 -19.22
CA VAL A 83 7.48 -16.89 -17.91
C VAL A 83 6.46 -16.20 -17.01
N GLN A 84 6.50 -14.86 -16.89
CA GLN A 84 5.52 -14.12 -16.09
C GLN A 84 4.09 -14.25 -16.66
N ALA A 85 3.94 -14.24 -17.99
CA ALA A 85 2.64 -14.52 -18.62
C ALA A 85 2.17 -15.96 -18.31
N GLN A 86 3.05 -16.95 -18.49
CA GLN A 86 2.75 -18.36 -18.22
C GLN A 86 2.23 -18.60 -16.79
N ASP A 87 2.79 -17.92 -15.79
CA ASP A 87 2.41 -18.09 -14.39
C ASP A 87 1.25 -17.18 -13.96
N ARG A 88 1.10 -15.98 -14.54
CA ARG A 88 0.31 -14.88 -13.96
C ARG A 88 -0.40 -13.93 -14.96
N PHE A 89 -0.60 -14.30 -16.23
CA PHE A 89 -1.13 -13.35 -17.22
C PHE A 89 -2.47 -12.67 -16.84
N TRP A 90 -3.37 -13.33 -16.11
CA TRP A 90 -4.60 -12.70 -15.60
C TRP A 90 -4.34 -11.49 -14.67
N GLU A 91 -3.37 -11.61 -13.76
CA GLU A 91 -2.92 -10.51 -12.88
C GLU A 91 -2.40 -9.33 -13.72
N MET A 92 -1.60 -9.64 -14.76
CA MET A 92 -1.04 -8.65 -15.68
C MET A 92 -2.12 -7.93 -16.50
N ASP A 93 -3.08 -8.69 -17.04
CA ASP A 93 -4.14 -8.18 -17.92
C ASP A 93 -5.07 -7.23 -17.16
N VAL A 94 -5.51 -7.62 -15.96
CA VAL A 94 -6.32 -6.73 -15.11
C VAL A 94 -5.52 -5.49 -14.72
N ARG A 95 -4.23 -5.62 -14.36
CA ARG A 95 -3.38 -4.46 -14.02
C ARG A 95 -3.26 -3.43 -15.15
N ARG A 96 -3.07 -3.84 -16.40
CA ARG A 96 -3.04 -2.87 -17.52
C ARG A 96 -4.40 -2.21 -17.76
N HIS A 97 -5.52 -2.90 -17.51
CA HIS A 97 -6.86 -2.30 -17.59
C HIS A 97 -7.07 -1.26 -16.47
N ILE A 98 -6.52 -1.48 -15.27
CA ILE A 98 -6.46 -0.44 -14.22
C ILE A 98 -5.63 0.76 -14.70
N THR A 99 -4.37 0.57 -15.05
CA THR A 99 -3.46 1.69 -15.35
C THR A 99 -3.82 2.46 -16.62
N SER A 100 -4.70 1.91 -17.46
CA SER A 100 -5.27 2.57 -18.64
C SER A 100 -6.70 3.08 -18.46
N GLY A 101 -7.38 2.82 -17.35
CA GLY A 101 -8.80 3.15 -17.15
C GLY A 101 -9.69 2.44 -18.18
N ARG A 102 -9.70 1.11 -18.14
CA ARG A 102 -10.45 0.20 -19.03
C ARG A 102 -11.11 -0.97 -18.29
N LEU A 103 -11.21 -0.95 -16.95
CA LEU A 103 -11.82 -2.06 -16.21
C LEU A 103 -13.28 -2.31 -16.61
N ALA A 104 -14.02 -1.30 -17.06
CA ALA A 104 -15.38 -1.44 -17.57
C ALA A 104 -15.48 -2.31 -18.84
N GLU A 105 -14.37 -2.51 -19.55
CA GLU A 105 -14.27 -3.40 -20.72
C GLU A 105 -14.26 -4.89 -20.31
N MET A 106 -13.79 -5.17 -19.10
CA MET A 106 -13.84 -6.49 -18.47
C MET A 106 -15.15 -6.67 -17.68
N PHE A 107 -15.41 -5.78 -16.71
CA PHE A 107 -16.41 -5.98 -15.65
C PHE A 107 -17.71 -5.17 -15.79
N GLY A 108 -17.83 -4.33 -16.82
CA GLY A 108 -19.05 -3.58 -17.12
C GLY A 108 -19.24 -2.31 -16.28
N SER A 109 -20.50 -1.93 -16.04
CA SER A 109 -20.86 -0.59 -15.56
C SER A 109 -20.36 -0.24 -14.15
N SER A 110 -20.06 -1.24 -13.30
CA SER A 110 -19.53 -1.04 -11.95
C SER A 110 -18.16 -0.36 -11.92
N ALA A 111 -17.33 -0.53 -12.95
CA ALA A 111 -15.98 0.03 -13.01
C ALA A 111 -15.90 1.40 -13.71
N VAL A 112 -17.02 1.93 -14.24
CA VAL A 112 -17.02 3.14 -15.08
C VAL A 112 -16.60 4.40 -14.33
N GLU A 113 -16.90 4.54 -13.03
CA GLU A 113 -16.47 5.71 -12.24
C GLU A 113 -14.94 5.66 -11.97
N ASN A 114 -14.40 4.47 -11.68
CA ASN A 114 -12.95 4.24 -11.53
C ASN A 114 -12.21 4.56 -12.82
N ASP A 115 -12.69 4.03 -13.95
CA ASP A 115 -12.14 4.34 -15.27
C ASP A 115 -12.23 5.84 -15.56
N SER A 116 -13.33 6.52 -15.19
CA SER A 116 -13.48 7.96 -15.38
C SER A 116 -12.42 8.76 -14.61
N PHE A 117 -12.11 8.36 -13.37
CA PHE A 117 -11.04 8.96 -12.56
C PHE A 117 -9.64 8.67 -13.15
N LEU A 118 -9.35 7.42 -13.53
CA LEU A 118 -8.08 7.00 -14.12
C LEU A 118 -7.83 7.64 -15.49
N ARG A 119 -8.88 7.80 -16.33
CA ARG A 119 -8.84 8.60 -17.56
C ARG A 119 -8.70 10.08 -17.29
N THR A 120 -9.23 10.60 -16.19
CA THR A 120 -9.00 12.00 -15.79
C THR A 120 -7.53 12.24 -15.47
N MET A 121 -6.91 11.35 -14.68
CA MET A 121 -5.49 11.39 -14.36
C MET A 121 -4.57 11.08 -15.57
N GLY A 122 -5.00 10.20 -16.48
CA GLY A 122 -4.32 9.93 -17.74
C GLY A 122 -2.99 9.15 -17.62
N TRP A 123 -2.85 8.25 -16.63
CA TRP A 123 -1.59 7.54 -16.34
C TRP A 123 -0.94 6.90 -17.58
N ARG A 124 -1.70 6.13 -18.37
CA ARG A 124 -1.24 5.52 -19.64
C ARG A 124 -0.78 6.54 -20.69
N GLN A 125 -1.29 7.78 -20.65
CA GLN A 125 -0.88 8.87 -21.54
C GLN A 125 0.43 9.53 -21.08
N VAL A 126 0.71 9.52 -19.77
CA VAL A 126 2.01 9.95 -19.21
C VAL A 126 3.06 8.89 -19.52
N ALA A 127 2.76 7.61 -19.29
CA ALA A 127 3.63 6.49 -19.65
C ALA A 127 3.97 6.47 -21.16
N GLN A 128 3.01 6.81 -22.03
CA GLN A 128 3.26 6.95 -23.47
C GLN A 128 4.26 8.08 -23.76
N LYS A 129 4.10 9.25 -23.15
CA LYS A 129 5.08 10.35 -23.27
C LYS A 129 6.46 9.97 -22.75
N GLU A 130 6.54 9.15 -21.70
CA GLU A 130 7.82 8.66 -21.18
C GLU A 130 8.54 7.79 -22.22
N TRP A 131 7.83 6.81 -22.79
CA TRP A 131 8.32 5.99 -23.89
C TRP A 131 8.72 6.82 -25.12
N ASP A 132 7.87 7.75 -25.53
CA ASP A 132 8.09 8.57 -26.73
C ASP A 132 9.28 9.54 -26.56
N THR A 133 9.52 10.10 -25.35
CA THR A 133 10.36 11.30 -25.18
C THR A 133 11.46 11.26 -24.12
N VAL A 134 11.44 10.36 -23.11
CA VAL A 134 12.44 10.39 -22.01
C VAL A 134 13.17 9.08 -21.74
N LEU A 135 12.55 7.93 -21.97
CA LEU A 135 13.17 6.62 -21.72
C LEU A 135 14.32 6.37 -22.69
N SER A 136 15.38 5.71 -22.20
CA SER A 136 16.54 5.37 -23.02
C SER A 136 16.25 4.28 -24.06
N GLU A 137 17.00 4.30 -25.16
CA GLU A 137 16.89 3.26 -26.20
C GLU A 137 17.27 1.85 -25.70
N GLU A 138 17.97 1.72 -24.56
CA GLU A 138 18.20 0.41 -23.93
C GLU A 138 16.93 -0.09 -23.23
N THR A 139 16.34 0.74 -22.36
CA THR A 139 15.05 0.48 -21.71
C THR A 139 13.97 0.09 -22.73
N LYS A 140 13.89 0.77 -23.87
CA LYS A 140 12.96 0.44 -24.97
C LYS A 140 13.21 -0.93 -25.59
N ARG A 141 14.47 -1.36 -25.75
CA ARG A 141 14.80 -2.71 -26.25
C ARG A 141 14.38 -3.78 -25.24
N ASN A 142 14.68 -3.58 -23.96
CA ASN A 142 14.36 -4.55 -22.90
C ASN A 142 12.84 -4.70 -22.72
N LEU A 143 12.10 -3.58 -22.70
CA LEU A 143 10.63 -3.55 -22.68
C LEU A 143 10.01 -4.18 -23.94
N THR A 144 10.57 -3.92 -25.13
CA THR A 144 10.13 -4.59 -26.38
C THR A 144 10.35 -6.10 -26.30
N ALA A 145 11.53 -6.54 -25.89
CA ALA A 145 11.85 -7.97 -25.78
C ALA A 145 10.94 -8.69 -24.76
N TYR A 146 10.72 -8.09 -23.58
CA TYR A 146 9.74 -8.55 -22.61
C TYR A 146 8.33 -8.67 -23.25
N THR A 147 7.91 -7.63 -23.96
CA THR A 147 6.60 -7.58 -24.64
C THR A 147 6.46 -8.63 -25.74
N GLU A 148 7.51 -8.95 -26.49
CA GLU A 148 7.53 -10.06 -27.44
C GLU A 148 7.30 -11.41 -26.72
N GLY A 149 7.85 -11.58 -25.53
CA GLY A 149 7.71 -12.79 -24.71
C GLY A 149 6.28 -13.01 -24.21
N VAL A 150 5.68 -11.96 -23.63
CA VAL A 150 4.27 -11.97 -23.21
C VAL A 150 3.35 -12.27 -24.41
N ASN A 151 3.58 -11.62 -25.54
CA ASN A 151 2.78 -11.82 -26.75
C ASN A 151 3.01 -13.18 -27.42
N ALA A 152 4.17 -13.81 -27.26
CA ALA A 152 4.41 -15.17 -27.74
C ALA A 152 3.59 -16.20 -26.94
N TRP A 153 3.53 -16.08 -25.61
CA TRP A 153 2.65 -16.92 -24.79
C TRP A 153 1.17 -16.70 -25.13
N LEU A 154 0.74 -15.44 -25.22
CA LEU A 154 -0.64 -15.04 -25.51
C LEU A 154 -1.12 -15.51 -26.90
N ALA A 155 -0.22 -15.63 -27.88
CA ALA A 155 -0.55 -16.15 -29.21
C ALA A 155 -0.98 -17.63 -29.19
N GLU A 156 -0.51 -18.40 -28.21
CA GLU A 156 -0.90 -19.80 -27.99
C GLU A 156 -2.08 -19.92 -26.99
N HIS A 157 -2.23 -18.94 -26.08
CA HIS A 157 -3.23 -18.91 -25.01
C HIS A 157 -4.12 -17.65 -25.08
N PRO A 158 -4.95 -17.47 -26.14
CA PRO A 158 -5.67 -16.21 -26.44
C PRO A 158 -6.88 -15.91 -25.53
N GLY A 159 -6.80 -16.25 -24.24
CA GLY A 159 -7.87 -16.08 -23.25
C GLY A 159 -8.75 -17.33 -23.06
N GLY A 160 -9.80 -17.15 -22.24
CA GLY A 160 -10.69 -18.23 -21.82
C GLY A 160 -10.01 -19.25 -20.90
N ALA A 161 -10.65 -20.40 -20.71
CA ALA A 161 -10.27 -21.39 -19.69
C ALA A 161 -8.88 -22.03 -19.88
N GLY A 162 -8.30 -21.97 -21.08
CA GLY A 162 -6.92 -22.41 -21.34
C GLY A 162 -5.86 -21.37 -20.97
N ALA A 163 -6.26 -20.12 -20.70
CA ALA A 163 -5.36 -19.07 -20.21
C ALA A 163 -5.41 -18.93 -18.68
N SER A 164 -6.62 -18.99 -18.08
CA SER A 164 -6.81 -19.12 -16.62
C SER A 164 -8.27 -19.47 -16.27
N VAL A 165 -8.54 -19.87 -15.03
CA VAL A 165 -9.92 -20.13 -14.58
C VAL A 165 -10.73 -18.84 -14.41
N GLU A 166 -10.09 -17.74 -14.08
CA GLU A 166 -10.68 -16.42 -13.93
C GLU A 166 -11.20 -15.89 -15.28
N TYR A 167 -10.49 -16.14 -16.39
CA TYR A 167 -11.03 -15.90 -17.74
C TYR A 167 -12.25 -16.77 -18.08
N ALA A 168 -12.36 -17.99 -17.53
CA ALA A 168 -13.54 -18.83 -17.72
C ALA A 168 -14.76 -18.27 -16.95
N LEU A 169 -14.53 -17.70 -15.77
CA LEU A 169 -15.55 -16.97 -15.00
C LEU A 169 -15.95 -15.67 -15.71
N LEU A 170 -14.98 -14.89 -16.19
CA LEU A 170 -15.22 -13.68 -16.97
C LEU A 170 -16.04 -13.98 -18.23
N GLY A 171 -15.71 -15.05 -18.95
CA GLY A 171 -16.45 -15.48 -20.14
C GLY A 171 -17.91 -15.88 -19.89
N ALA A 172 -18.30 -16.17 -18.65
CA ALA A 172 -19.69 -16.44 -18.27
C ALA A 172 -20.54 -15.17 -18.09
N VAL A 173 -19.91 -14.01 -17.84
CA VAL A 173 -20.59 -12.70 -17.69
C VAL A 173 -20.32 -11.75 -18.85
N ASN A 174 -19.17 -11.89 -19.52
CA ASN A 174 -18.68 -11.08 -20.63
C ASN A 174 -18.05 -12.00 -21.70
N SER A 175 -18.88 -12.79 -22.37
CA SER A 175 -18.46 -13.79 -23.38
C SER A 175 -17.85 -13.19 -24.66
N GLY A 176 -17.84 -11.85 -24.80
CA GLY A 176 -17.19 -11.13 -25.89
C GLY A 176 -15.76 -10.67 -25.57
N TYR A 177 -15.28 -10.86 -24.33
CA TYR A 177 -13.93 -10.45 -23.96
C TYR A 177 -12.85 -11.32 -24.61
N THR A 178 -11.75 -10.71 -25.02
CA THR A 178 -10.54 -11.39 -25.50
C THR A 178 -9.35 -10.48 -25.18
N PRO A 179 -8.28 -10.97 -24.53
CA PRO A 179 -7.15 -10.11 -24.18
C PRO A 179 -6.48 -9.52 -25.42
N GLU A 180 -6.22 -8.20 -25.38
CA GLU A 180 -5.43 -7.53 -26.40
C GLU A 180 -3.94 -7.91 -26.29
N LYS A 181 -3.16 -7.68 -27.35
CA LYS A 181 -1.69 -7.81 -27.27
C LYS A 181 -1.12 -6.92 -26.17
N TRP A 182 -0.07 -7.37 -25.49
CA TRP A 182 0.67 -6.54 -24.54
C TRP A 182 1.42 -5.44 -25.32
N ASP A 183 1.43 -4.21 -24.80
CA ASP A 183 2.19 -3.10 -25.35
C ASP A 183 3.31 -2.68 -24.38
N PRO A 184 4.51 -2.25 -24.85
CA PRO A 184 5.63 -1.94 -23.97
C PRO A 184 5.34 -0.85 -22.92
N VAL A 185 4.37 0.02 -23.20
CA VAL A 185 3.96 1.10 -22.31
C VAL A 185 2.99 0.64 -21.22
N ASP A 186 2.35 -0.53 -21.36
CA ASP A 186 1.53 -1.12 -20.29
C ASP A 186 2.39 -1.44 -19.06
N SER A 187 3.61 -1.96 -19.29
CA SER A 187 4.64 -2.15 -18.26
C SER A 187 5.10 -0.84 -17.60
N VAL A 188 5.26 0.23 -18.39
CA VAL A 188 5.66 1.56 -17.87
C VAL A 188 4.54 2.21 -17.05
N ALA A 189 3.28 1.95 -17.39
CA ALA A 189 2.11 2.50 -16.70
C ALA A 189 1.94 1.94 -15.27
N TRP A 190 2.46 0.74 -14.97
CA TRP A 190 2.43 0.15 -13.62
C TRP A 190 3.16 1.00 -12.57
N LEU A 191 4.22 1.73 -12.98
CA LEU A 191 4.93 2.66 -12.10
C LEU A 191 4.04 3.79 -11.55
N LYS A 192 2.91 4.10 -12.21
CA LYS A 192 1.97 5.15 -11.75
C LYS A 192 0.98 4.61 -10.72
N ALA A 193 0.57 3.35 -10.85
CA ALA A 193 -0.15 2.63 -9.80
C ALA A 193 0.68 2.56 -8.50
N MET A 194 1.95 2.18 -8.60
CA MET A 194 2.87 2.19 -7.45
C MET A 194 3.06 3.58 -6.85
N ALA A 195 3.29 4.59 -7.70
CA ALA A 195 3.49 5.96 -7.23
C ALA A 195 2.26 6.56 -6.54
N TRP A 196 1.05 6.09 -6.88
CA TRP A 196 -0.20 6.54 -6.27
C TRP A 196 -0.34 5.98 -4.85
N SER A 197 -0.24 4.66 -4.70
CA SER A 197 -0.31 3.96 -3.40
C SER A 197 0.73 4.46 -2.39
N LEU A 198 1.87 4.99 -2.87
CA LEU A 198 2.97 5.49 -2.05
C LEU A 198 3.04 7.02 -1.96
N SER A 199 2.02 7.76 -2.43
CA SER A 199 1.93 9.23 -2.27
C SER A 199 1.39 9.59 -0.87
N GLY A 200 2.19 10.34 -0.08
CA GLY A 200 2.13 10.25 1.38
C GLY A 200 1.55 11.41 2.19
N ASN A 201 1.00 12.46 1.56
CA ASN A 201 0.42 13.63 2.28
C ASN A 201 -1.01 14.01 1.83
N MET A 202 -1.49 13.48 0.71
CA MET A 202 -2.75 13.90 0.09
C MET A 202 -3.96 13.48 0.93
N GLN A 203 -3.85 12.40 1.70
CA GLN A 203 -4.93 11.98 2.59
C GLN A 203 -4.99 12.88 3.84
N GLU A 204 -3.83 13.26 4.36
CA GLU A 204 -3.63 14.14 5.51
C GLU A 204 -4.12 15.55 5.21
N GLU A 205 -3.88 16.03 3.97
CA GLU A 205 -4.41 17.29 3.43
C GLU A 205 -5.95 17.32 3.40
N ILE A 206 -6.59 16.22 2.99
CA ILE A 206 -8.05 16.06 3.05
C ILE A 206 -8.51 15.98 4.50
N ASP A 207 -7.96 15.09 5.32
CA ASP A 207 -8.40 14.83 6.69
C ASP A 207 -8.28 16.07 7.59
N ARG A 208 -7.17 16.83 7.48
CA ARG A 208 -7.03 18.14 8.13
C ARG A 208 -8.11 19.13 7.69
N SER A 209 -8.49 19.10 6.41
CA SER A 209 -9.53 19.97 5.86
C SER A 209 -10.92 19.59 6.37
N LEU A 210 -11.24 18.29 6.47
CA LEU A 210 -12.50 17.79 7.03
C LEU A 210 -12.61 18.08 8.54
N LEU A 211 -11.52 17.92 9.30
CA LEU A 211 -11.46 18.25 10.73
C LEU A 211 -11.81 19.72 11.05
N THR A 212 -11.67 20.66 10.10
CA THR A 212 -12.05 22.07 10.29
C THR A 212 -13.55 22.29 10.55
N GLN A 213 -14.40 21.29 10.28
CA GLN A 213 -15.80 21.27 10.70
C GLN A 213 -15.91 21.30 12.24
N ASN A 214 -15.13 20.44 12.91
CA ASN A 214 -15.23 20.21 14.35
C ASN A 214 -14.22 20.99 15.18
N PHE A 215 -13.02 21.25 14.67
CA PHE A 215 -11.87 21.67 15.47
C PHE A 215 -11.24 23.00 15.00
N SER A 216 -10.61 23.72 15.94
CA SER A 216 -9.72 24.85 15.61
C SER A 216 -8.37 24.37 15.06
N THR A 217 -7.59 25.27 14.44
CA THR A 217 -6.26 24.93 13.90
C THR A 217 -5.33 24.37 14.98
N GLU A 218 -5.42 24.89 16.20
CA GLU A 218 -4.64 24.48 17.38
C GLU A 218 -5.05 23.07 17.84
N GLN A 219 -6.35 22.76 17.83
CA GLN A 219 -6.85 21.41 18.10
C GLN A 219 -6.47 20.42 17.00
N ILE A 220 -6.44 20.84 15.73
CA ILE A 220 -5.97 19.99 14.62
C ILE A 220 -4.46 19.72 14.76
N ALA A 221 -3.65 20.70 15.15
CA ALA A 221 -2.22 20.49 15.43
C ALA A 221 -1.97 19.46 16.55
N GLN A 222 -2.88 19.34 17.53
CA GLN A 222 -2.81 18.31 18.57
C GLN A 222 -3.08 16.87 18.05
N LEU A 223 -3.62 16.73 16.83
CA LEU A 223 -3.88 15.46 16.13
C LEU A 223 -2.84 15.14 15.03
N TYR A 224 -1.89 16.06 14.83
CA TYR A 224 -0.74 15.96 13.92
C TYR A 224 0.49 16.59 14.61
N PRO A 225 1.00 15.99 15.72
CA PRO A 225 2.14 16.53 16.46
C PRO A 225 3.43 16.56 15.62
N ASP A 226 4.39 17.39 16.01
CA ASP A 226 5.71 17.40 15.37
C ASP A 226 6.46 16.07 15.60
N TYR A 227 7.31 15.68 14.65
CA TYR A 227 8.08 14.44 14.72
C TYR A 227 9.07 14.43 15.92
N PRO A 228 9.12 13.34 16.73
CA PRO A 228 9.94 13.25 17.94
C PRO A 228 11.42 12.95 17.65
N TYR A 229 12.13 13.93 17.08
CA TYR A 229 13.54 13.84 16.68
C TYR A 229 14.50 13.38 17.79
N ASP A 230 14.25 13.80 19.03
CA ASP A 230 15.06 13.48 20.20
C ASP A 230 14.96 12.01 20.63
N ARG A 231 13.79 11.40 20.45
CA ARG A 231 13.50 10.02 20.86
C ARG A 231 13.69 9.01 19.73
N ASN A 232 13.19 9.30 18.53
CA ASN A 232 13.10 8.33 17.44
C ASN A 232 14.17 8.54 16.33
N GLY A 233 14.91 9.66 16.36
CA GLY A 233 16.08 9.88 15.48
C GLY A 233 15.75 10.10 13.99
N THR A 234 16.73 9.94 13.10
CA THR A 234 16.56 10.15 11.64
C THR A 234 17.31 9.08 10.83
N ILE A 235 16.97 8.89 9.55
CA ILE A 235 17.64 7.91 8.67
C ILE A 235 19.11 8.31 8.44
N VAL A 236 19.37 9.57 8.09
CA VAL A 236 20.73 10.11 7.98
C VAL A 236 21.01 11.14 9.07
N LYS A 237 22.25 11.15 9.56
CA LYS A 237 22.70 12.10 10.58
C LYS A 237 23.07 13.44 9.94
N THR A 238 22.85 14.51 10.72
CA THR A 238 22.84 15.93 10.34
C THR A 238 23.79 16.33 9.21
N GLY A 239 23.26 16.39 7.99
CA GLY A 239 23.98 16.84 6.79
C GLY A 239 23.56 18.23 6.35
N LYS A 240 24.50 19.00 5.80
CA LYS A 240 24.29 20.39 5.37
C LYS A 240 24.19 20.47 3.85
N VAL A 241 23.18 21.20 3.36
CA VAL A 241 23.16 21.66 1.97
C VAL A 241 24.04 22.91 1.88
N ALA A 242 25.13 22.84 1.13
CA ALA A 242 26.05 23.95 0.91
C ALA A 242 25.44 25.01 -0.03
N ALA A 243 26.06 26.20 -0.08
CA ALA A 243 25.55 27.33 -0.86
C ALA A 243 25.50 27.11 -2.39
N ASP A 244 26.16 26.07 -2.90
CA ASP A 244 26.06 25.63 -4.30
C ASP A 244 24.87 24.67 -4.54
N GLY A 245 24.15 24.29 -3.48
CA GLY A 245 23.05 23.31 -3.50
C GLY A 245 23.48 21.85 -3.33
N THR A 246 24.73 21.54 -2.95
CA THR A 246 25.16 20.15 -2.72
C THR A 246 24.96 19.72 -1.26
N TYR A 247 24.34 18.57 -1.03
CA TYR A 247 24.23 17.95 0.29
C TYR A 247 25.53 17.24 0.69
N THR A 248 25.96 17.49 1.93
CA THR A 248 27.11 16.85 2.55
C THR A 248 26.68 16.24 3.89
N PRO A 249 26.79 14.91 4.10
CA PRO A 249 26.57 14.26 5.40
C PRO A 249 27.48 14.85 6.48
N GLY A 250 27.09 14.79 7.76
CA GLY A 250 27.86 15.43 8.84
C GLY A 250 27.98 14.61 10.12
N GLU A 251 29.01 14.97 10.89
CA GLU A 251 29.35 14.41 12.21
C GLU A 251 29.42 15.57 13.23
N GLY A 252 28.80 15.42 14.41
CA GLY A 252 28.95 16.34 15.55
C GLY A 252 27.76 17.27 15.88
N THR A 253 27.39 17.26 17.17
CA THR A 253 26.39 18.10 17.90
C THR A 253 26.78 19.59 18.00
N THR A 254 25.99 20.65 18.31
CA THR A 254 24.56 21.02 18.66
C THR A 254 24.60 22.57 18.90
N LEU A 255 23.60 23.46 19.10
CA LEU A 255 22.12 23.70 19.05
C LEU A 255 21.97 25.27 19.19
N PRO A 256 20.81 25.96 19.40
CA PRO A 256 19.39 25.58 19.48
C PRO A 256 18.51 26.31 18.42
N ALA A 257 17.35 26.87 18.79
CA ALA A 257 16.21 27.14 17.87
C ALA A 257 15.31 28.37 18.20
N GLN A 258 14.19 28.49 17.46
CA GLN A 258 13.02 29.41 17.55
C GLN A 258 13.20 30.86 17.02
N PRO A 259 12.16 31.53 16.46
CA PRO A 259 10.83 31.08 15.96
C PRO A 259 10.81 30.99 14.39
N GLY A 260 9.70 30.83 13.63
CA GLY A 260 8.25 30.69 13.91
C GLY A 260 7.38 31.73 13.16
N GLY A 261 6.25 31.33 12.53
CA GLY A 261 5.35 32.26 11.78
C GLY A 261 4.04 31.65 11.26
N THR A 262 2.98 32.47 11.09
CA THR A 262 1.59 32.03 10.82
C THR A 262 1.02 32.54 9.48
N GLY A 263 0.23 31.69 8.79
CA GLY A 263 -0.51 32.04 7.56
C GLY A 263 -1.97 32.49 7.84
N PRO A 264 -2.59 33.28 6.96
CA PRO A 264 -3.95 33.79 7.16
C PRO A 264 -5.05 32.77 6.79
N ALA A 265 -6.12 32.72 7.58
CA ALA A 265 -7.25 31.82 7.35
C ALA A 265 -8.26 32.35 6.31
N ALA A 266 -8.81 31.45 5.49
CA ALA A 266 -9.89 31.75 4.55
C ALA A 266 -11.25 31.99 5.27
N SER A 267 -12.14 32.76 4.65
CA SER A 267 -13.44 33.15 5.22
C SER A 267 -14.42 31.98 5.35
N SER A 268 -15.38 32.10 6.28
CA SER A 268 -16.26 31.00 6.71
C SER A 268 -17.15 30.42 5.61
N GLN A 269 -17.72 31.24 4.73
CA GLN A 269 -18.64 30.78 3.67
C GLN A 269 -17.98 29.96 2.56
N ALA A 270 -16.67 30.09 2.34
CA ALA A 270 -15.96 29.25 1.36
C ALA A 270 -15.77 27.80 1.84
N ARG A 271 -15.84 27.56 3.17
CA ARG A 271 -15.46 26.29 3.79
C ARG A 271 -16.45 25.17 3.47
N ALA A 272 -17.76 25.39 3.63
CA ALA A 272 -18.78 24.36 3.44
C ALA A 272 -18.80 23.77 2.02
N ALA A 273 -18.75 24.63 0.98
CA ALA A 273 -18.71 24.17 -0.41
C ALA A 273 -17.39 23.45 -0.76
N THR A 274 -16.28 23.84 -0.13
CA THR A 274 -14.98 23.16 -0.27
C THR A 274 -14.97 21.81 0.46
N GLN A 275 -15.61 21.72 1.63
CA GLN A 275 -15.67 20.49 2.44
C GLN A 275 -16.39 19.37 1.70
N GLN A 276 -17.62 19.60 1.22
CA GLN A 276 -18.37 18.58 0.46
C GLN A 276 -17.60 18.09 -0.77
N LEU A 277 -16.91 19.01 -1.45
CA LEU A 277 -16.09 18.75 -2.64
C LEU A 277 -14.78 17.97 -2.34
N LEU A 278 -14.28 18.03 -1.10
CA LEU A 278 -13.12 17.24 -0.64
C LEU A 278 -13.55 15.86 -0.16
N SER A 279 -14.67 15.73 0.55
CA SER A 279 -15.25 14.43 0.93
C SER A 279 -15.58 13.59 -0.32
N SER A 280 -16.18 14.22 -1.34
CA SER A 280 -16.51 13.56 -2.61
C SER A 280 -15.28 13.26 -3.49
N VAL A 281 -14.18 14.01 -3.36
CA VAL A 281 -12.89 13.68 -3.97
C VAL A 281 -12.24 12.49 -3.28
N SER A 282 -12.21 12.44 -1.94
CA SER A 282 -11.75 11.28 -1.17
C SER A 282 -12.46 10.03 -1.66
N GLY A 283 -13.80 10.00 -1.63
CA GLY A 283 -14.61 8.81 -1.97
C GLY A 283 -14.33 8.18 -3.35
N LYS A 284 -13.66 8.90 -4.28
CA LYS A 284 -13.22 8.38 -5.59
C LYS A 284 -11.75 7.97 -5.65
N MET A 285 -10.88 8.67 -4.91
CA MET A 285 -9.54 8.17 -4.61
C MET A 285 -9.64 6.82 -3.87
N ASP A 286 -10.67 6.70 -3.03
CA ASP A 286 -11.05 5.51 -2.27
C ASP A 286 -11.76 4.45 -3.15
N ALA A 287 -12.31 4.83 -4.32
CA ALA A 287 -12.98 3.93 -5.26
C ALA A 287 -12.01 3.16 -6.17
N LEU A 288 -10.79 3.68 -6.35
CA LEU A 288 -9.72 3.00 -7.09
C LEU A 288 -9.58 1.52 -6.65
N PRO A 289 -9.31 0.59 -7.58
CA PRO A 289 -9.43 -0.84 -7.29
C PRO A 289 -8.54 -1.29 -6.13
N GLN A 290 -9.08 -2.14 -5.26
CA GLN A 290 -8.36 -2.77 -4.13
C GLN A 290 -7.07 -3.50 -4.57
N LEU A 291 -6.95 -3.85 -5.85
CA LEU A 291 -5.75 -4.40 -6.49
C LEU A 291 -4.51 -3.48 -6.42
N LEU A 292 -4.68 -2.21 -6.06
CA LEU A 292 -3.58 -1.26 -5.82
C LEU A 292 -3.13 -1.21 -4.34
N GLY A 293 -3.79 -1.98 -3.46
CA GLY A 293 -3.73 -1.80 -2.01
C GLY A 293 -4.63 -0.65 -1.53
N PRO A 294 -4.84 -0.50 -0.21
CA PRO A 294 -5.45 0.70 0.33
C PRO A 294 -4.55 1.92 0.08
N ASN A 295 -5.16 3.11 -0.02
CA ASN A 295 -4.45 4.39 0.08
C ASN A 295 -4.71 4.93 1.49
N GLY A 296 -3.74 4.88 2.40
CA GLY A 296 -3.97 5.22 3.80
C GLY A 296 -2.73 5.21 4.69
N GLN A 297 -2.91 5.67 5.93
CA GLN A 297 -1.83 5.76 6.92
C GLN A 297 -1.36 4.38 7.38
N GLY A 298 -0.07 4.29 7.71
CA GLY A 298 0.54 3.08 8.25
C GLY A 298 1.14 2.14 7.19
N ILE A 299 0.98 2.39 5.88
CA ILE A 299 1.64 1.60 4.82
C ILE A 299 3.15 1.85 4.82
N GLY A 300 3.81 1.16 5.75
CA GLY A 300 5.23 1.27 6.03
C GLY A 300 6.07 0.30 5.23
N SER A 301 7.30 0.13 5.66
CA SER A 301 8.27 -0.90 5.26
C SER A 301 9.39 -0.86 6.30
N ASN A 302 10.11 -1.95 6.58
CA ASN A 302 11.42 -1.83 7.22
C ASN A 302 12.53 -2.16 6.22
N SER A 303 13.68 -1.51 6.37
CA SER A 303 14.93 -1.96 5.77
C SER A 303 16.12 -1.44 6.57
N TRP A 304 17.10 -2.30 6.80
CA TRP A 304 18.34 -1.89 7.44
C TRP A 304 19.53 -2.68 6.91
N VAL A 305 20.70 -2.07 7.02
CA VAL A 305 21.97 -2.68 6.63
C VAL A 305 22.96 -2.55 7.77
N VAL A 306 23.68 -3.62 8.05
CA VAL A 306 24.75 -3.69 9.05
C VAL A 306 26.07 -3.92 8.32
N SER A 307 27.10 -3.12 8.61
CA SER A 307 28.41 -3.23 7.96
C SER A 307 29.17 -4.49 8.41
N GLY A 308 30.10 -4.96 7.57
CA GLY A 308 30.91 -6.16 7.87
C GLY A 308 31.73 -6.09 9.16
N ALA A 309 31.98 -4.90 9.71
CA ALA A 309 32.62 -4.76 11.02
C ALA A 309 31.71 -5.22 12.19
N ASN A 310 30.39 -5.29 11.97
CA ASN A 310 29.35 -5.55 12.96
C ASN A 310 28.60 -6.89 12.75
N THR A 311 28.84 -7.60 11.65
CA THR A 311 28.21 -8.90 11.36
C THR A 311 29.07 -10.09 11.79
N THR A 312 28.49 -11.29 11.82
CA THR A 312 29.22 -12.54 12.10
C THR A 312 30.08 -13.04 10.93
N THR A 313 29.76 -12.66 9.69
CA THR A 313 30.47 -13.11 8.48
C THR A 313 31.59 -12.18 8.03
N GLY A 314 31.72 -10.98 8.63
CA GLY A 314 32.72 -9.99 8.23
C GLY A 314 32.36 -9.19 6.97
N LYS A 315 31.16 -9.41 6.41
CA LYS A 315 30.59 -8.69 5.26
C LYS A 315 29.22 -8.10 5.60
N PRO A 316 28.75 -7.08 4.87
CA PRO A 316 27.45 -6.50 5.13
C PRO A 316 26.31 -7.51 5.12
N MET A 317 25.29 -7.25 5.93
CA MET A 317 24.00 -7.93 5.86
C MET A 317 22.90 -6.87 5.66
N LEU A 318 21.93 -7.13 4.79
CA LEU A 318 20.84 -6.20 4.45
C LEU A 318 19.49 -6.93 4.59
N ALA A 319 18.57 -6.37 5.39
CA ALA A 319 17.19 -6.85 5.48
C ALA A 319 16.21 -5.85 4.88
N ASN A 320 15.10 -6.34 4.31
CA ASN A 320 14.01 -5.50 3.80
C ASN A 320 12.67 -6.26 3.83
N ASP A 321 11.61 -5.55 4.19
CA ASP A 321 10.23 -6.02 4.14
C ASP A 321 9.23 -4.88 3.86
N PRO A 322 8.86 -4.62 2.59
CA PRO A 322 7.84 -3.63 2.26
C PRO A 322 6.46 -4.03 2.79
N HIS A 323 5.83 -3.15 3.58
CA HIS A 323 4.49 -3.38 4.11
C HIS A 323 3.47 -2.85 3.11
N LEU A 324 2.57 -3.71 2.62
CA LEU A 324 1.61 -3.39 1.55
C LEU A 324 0.27 -4.09 1.81
N GLY A 325 -0.77 -3.69 1.08
CA GLY A 325 -2.07 -4.36 1.12
C GLY A 325 -1.96 -5.85 0.73
N PRO A 326 -2.62 -6.78 1.45
CA PRO A 326 -2.57 -8.20 1.14
C PRO A 326 -3.34 -8.55 -0.13
N GLY A 327 -2.82 -9.49 -0.91
CA GLY A 327 -3.47 -9.97 -2.14
C GLY A 327 -3.04 -11.38 -2.54
N MET A 328 -3.86 -12.01 -3.38
CA MET A 328 -3.60 -13.32 -3.97
C MET A 328 -3.89 -13.30 -5.48
N PRO A 329 -2.88 -13.52 -6.37
CA PRO A 329 -1.46 -13.65 -6.06
C PRO A 329 -0.89 -12.42 -5.34
N SER A 330 0.21 -12.62 -4.60
CA SER A 330 0.96 -11.52 -4.00
C SER A 330 1.48 -10.58 -5.08
N ILE A 331 1.48 -9.27 -4.81
CA ILE A 331 2.01 -8.25 -5.72
C ILE A 331 3.43 -8.57 -6.22
N TRP A 332 4.26 -9.16 -5.35
CA TRP A 332 5.62 -9.56 -5.70
C TRP A 332 5.66 -10.92 -6.42
N TYR A 333 6.57 -11.00 -7.40
CA TYR A 333 6.99 -12.21 -8.08
C TYR A 333 8.50 -12.40 -7.81
N GLN A 334 8.94 -13.59 -7.40
CA GLN A 334 10.35 -13.91 -7.16
C GLN A 334 11.01 -14.46 -8.44
N MET A 335 12.17 -13.95 -8.85
CA MET A 335 12.86 -14.41 -10.07
C MET A 335 14.38 -14.13 -10.00
N GLY A 336 15.17 -14.92 -10.74
CA GLY A 336 16.54 -14.56 -11.16
C GLY A 336 16.69 -14.48 -12.68
N LEU A 337 17.54 -13.55 -13.12
CA LEU A 337 17.83 -13.19 -14.51
C LEU A 337 19.36 -13.23 -14.71
N HIS A 338 19.86 -14.27 -15.35
CA HIS A 338 21.29 -14.56 -15.45
C HIS A 338 21.76 -14.67 -16.91
N CYS A 339 22.80 -13.91 -17.23
CA CYS A 339 23.62 -14.14 -18.40
C CYS A 339 24.61 -15.28 -18.15
N ARG A 340 24.56 -16.36 -18.95
CA ARG A 340 25.46 -17.52 -18.81
C ARG A 340 26.94 -17.12 -18.88
N ASN A 341 27.25 -16.06 -19.62
CA ASN A 341 28.55 -15.40 -19.67
C ASN A 341 28.32 -13.88 -19.78
N ALA A 342 28.89 -13.10 -18.86
CA ALA A 342 28.84 -11.64 -18.93
C ALA A 342 29.59 -11.14 -20.18
N SER A 343 28.95 -10.29 -20.97
CA SER A 343 29.45 -9.81 -22.26
C SER A 343 28.83 -8.46 -22.64
N SER A 344 29.23 -7.86 -23.76
CA SER A 344 28.60 -6.63 -24.27
C SER A 344 27.18 -6.83 -24.83
N THR A 345 26.69 -8.07 -24.91
CA THR A 345 25.35 -8.44 -25.41
C THR A 345 24.50 -9.15 -24.36
N CYS A 346 25.09 -9.52 -23.22
CA CYS A 346 24.39 -10.09 -22.08
C CYS A 346 25.02 -9.51 -20.79
N THR A 347 24.29 -8.62 -20.12
CA THR A 347 24.79 -7.70 -19.08
C THR A 347 24.13 -7.84 -17.70
N TYR A 348 23.14 -8.72 -17.53
CA TYR A 348 22.41 -8.93 -16.28
C TYR A 348 22.83 -10.22 -15.55
N ASP A 349 22.94 -10.16 -14.23
CA ASP A 349 23.16 -11.31 -13.35
C ASP A 349 22.55 -10.97 -11.97
N VAL A 350 21.21 -10.95 -11.92
CA VAL A 350 20.42 -10.30 -10.85
C VAL A 350 19.29 -11.21 -10.39
N ALA A 351 18.96 -11.18 -9.11
CA ALA A 351 17.82 -11.89 -8.55
C ALA A 351 17.07 -11.03 -7.53
N GLY A 352 15.78 -11.32 -7.34
CA GLY A 352 14.96 -10.69 -6.32
C GLY A 352 13.48 -10.65 -6.67
N TYR A 353 12.83 -9.62 -6.15
CA TYR A 353 11.41 -9.36 -6.34
C TYR A 353 11.20 -8.44 -7.54
N THR A 354 10.37 -8.90 -8.46
CA THR A 354 9.88 -8.22 -9.66
C THR A 354 8.35 -8.17 -9.63
N PHE A 355 7.70 -7.48 -10.57
CA PHE A 355 6.25 -7.51 -10.72
C PHE A 355 5.88 -8.28 -11.98
N ALA A 356 4.85 -9.12 -11.92
CA ALA A 356 4.25 -9.66 -13.13
C ALA A 356 3.70 -8.50 -13.97
N GLY A 357 4.24 -8.32 -15.18
CA GLY A 357 3.92 -7.19 -16.06
C GLY A 357 5.05 -6.18 -16.24
N MET A 358 6.14 -6.24 -15.47
CA MET A 358 7.24 -5.25 -15.51
C MET A 358 8.62 -5.96 -15.49
N PRO A 359 9.46 -5.77 -16.53
CA PRO A 359 10.79 -6.40 -16.58
C PRO A 359 11.81 -5.82 -15.59
N GLY A 360 12.88 -6.58 -15.35
CA GLY A 360 13.94 -6.26 -14.39
C GLY A 360 13.60 -6.70 -12.95
N VAL A 361 14.51 -6.43 -12.01
CA VAL A 361 14.30 -6.66 -10.57
C VAL A 361 14.13 -5.32 -9.85
N VAL A 362 13.17 -5.27 -8.93
CA VAL A 362 12.80 -4.03 -8.22
C VAL A 362 13.51 -3.96 -6.87
N ILE A 363 13.51 -5.05 -6.10
CA ILE A 363 14.23 -5.19 -4.83
C ILE A 363 15.00 -6.50 -4.84
N GLY A 364 16.30 -6.47 -4.50
CA GLY A 364 17.09 -7.69 -4.36
C GLY A 364 18.59 -7.46 -4.43
N HIS A 365 19.28 -8.29 -5.20
CA HIS A 365 20.73 -8.21 -5.35
C HIS A 365 21.21 -8.70 -6.72
N ASN A 366 22.41 -8.27 -7.10
CA ASN A 366 23.19 -8.87 -8.17
C ASN A 366 24.49 -9.44 -7.59
N LYS A 367 25.43 -9.84 -8.44
CA LYS A 367 26.72 -10.42 -8.01
C LYS A 367 27.67 -9.46 -7.26
N ASP A 368 27.40 -8.15 -7.27
CA ASP A 368 28.29 -7.13 -6.68
C ASP A 368 27.66 -6.42 -5.48
N ILE A 369 26.35 -6.12 -5.54
CA ILE A 369 25.61 -5.28 -4.59
C ILE A 369 24.23 -5.86 -4.22
N ALA A 370 23.67 -5.42 -3.09
CA ALA A 370 22.28 -5.64 -2.69
C ALA A 370 21.58 -4.32 -2.32
N TRP A 371 20.27 -4.24 -2.52
CA TRP A 371 19.46 -3.05 -2.23
C TRP A 371 18.06 -3.39 -1.74
N GLY A 372 17.47 -2.47 -0.96
CA GLY A 372 16.11 -2.55 -0.45
C GLY A 372 15.45 -1.17 -0.41
N PHE A 373 14.12 -1.13 -0.39
CA PHE A 373 13.34 0.11 -0.40
C PHE A 373 12.41 0.22 0.83
N THR A 374 12.19 1.46 1.29
CA THR A 374 11.02 1.82 2.12
C THR A 374 10.39 3.09 1.56
N ASN A 375 9.12 3.38 1.89
CA ASN A 375 8.51 4.64 1.46
C ASN A 375 9.22 5.84 2.11
N LEU A 376 9.51 6.89 1.32
CA LEU A 376 10.17 8.10 1.80
C LEU A 376 9.22 9.05 2.53
N GLY A 377 7.90 8.90 2.37
CA GLY A 377 6.90 9.83 2.89
C GLY A 377 6.96 11.22 2.24
N ALA A 378 7.59 11.31 1.05
CA ALA A 378 7.82 12.58 0.38
C ALA A 378 6.52 13.20 -0.12
N ASP A 379 6.37 14.49 0.15
CA ASP A 379 5.26 15.31 -0.26
C ASP A 379 5.42 15.73 -1.73
N VAL A 380 4.89 14.86 -2.60
CA VAL A 380 4.92 14.94 -4.07
C VAL A 380 3.55 15.32 -4.68
N THR A 381 2.59 15.69 -3.83
CA THR A 381 1.18 15.93 -4.16
C THR A 381 0.67 17.21 -3.49
N ASP A 382 -0.02 18.08 -4.24
CA ASP A 382 -0.80 19.20 -3.70
C ASP A 382 -2.19 19.20 -4.35
N LEU A 383 -3.25 19.34 -3.55
CA LEU A 383 -4.58 19.68 -4.05
C LEU A 383 -4.68 21.20 -4.28
N TYR A 384 -5.24 21.60 -5.43
CA TYR A 384 -5.46 22.98 -5.80
C TYR A 384 -6.97 23.28 -5.93
N LEU A 385 -7.43 24.31 -5.23
CA LEU A 385 -8.79 24.84 -5.30
C LEU A 385 -8.88 25.85 -6.44
N GLU A 386 -9.50 25.46 -7.54
CA GLU A 386 -9.67 26.28 -8.74
C GLU A 386 -11.02 27.01 -8.72
N LYS A 387 -11.03 28.32 -8.90
CA LYS A 387 -12.27 29.11 -8.97
C LYS A 387 -12.91 28.95 -10.34
N VAL A 388 -13.80 27.96 -10.48
CA VAL A 388 -14.54 27.72 -11.73
C VAL A 388 -15.53 28.87 -11.98
N THR A 389 -15.32 29.61 -13.07
CA THR A 389 -16.13 30.78 -13.45
C THR A 389 -17.09 30.50 -14.59
N GLY A 390 -16.92 29.37 -15.29
CA GLY A 390 -17.81 28.94 -16.36
C GLY A 390 -17.63 27.46 -16.73
N PRO A 391 -18.37 26.95 -17.72
CA PRO A 391 -18.27 25.55 -18.15
C PRO A 391 -16.86 25.15 -18.61
N ASP A 392 -16.15 26.07 -19.26
CA ASP A 392 -14.79 25.89 -19.77
C ASP A 392 -13.78 26.93 -19.24
N THR A 393 -14.13 27.72 -18.20
CA THR A 393 -13.25 28.76 -17.63
C THR A 393 -13.11 28.69 -16.11
N TYR A 394 -11.96 29.20 -15.64
CA TYR A 394 -11.62 29.37 -14.23
C TYR A 394 -10.71 30.59 -14.01
N LEU A 395 -10.67 31.13 -12.79
CA LEU A 395 -9.94 32.35 -12.47
C LEU A 395 -8.47 32.08 -12.13
N VAL A 396 -7.54 32.75 -12.81
CA VAL A 396 -6.11 32.82 -12.46
C VAL A 396 -5.64 34.27 -12.52
N ASP A 397 -4.95 34.77 -11.49
CA ASP A 397 -4.41 36.15 -11.44
C ASP A 397 -5.49 37.21 -11.80
N GLY A 398 -6.70 37.02 -11.27
CA GLY A 398 -7.86 37.88 -11.48
C GLY A 398 -8.46 37.85 -12.89
N LYS A 399 -8.07 36.90 -13.76
CA LYS A 399 -8.53 36.76 -15.16
C LYS A 399 -9.18 35.41 -15.39
N ASP A 400 -10.18 35.36 -16.26
CA ASP A 400 -10.75 34.09 -16.73
C ASP A 400 -9.81 33.43 -17.75
N VAL A 401 -9.31 32.25 -17.40
CA VAL A 401 -8.49 31.37 -18.23
C VAL A 401 -9.33 30.16 -18.65
N LYS A 402 -9.12 29.63 -19.85
CA LYS A 402 -9.80 28.41 -20.31
C LYS A 402 -9.11 27.15 -19.82
N PHE A 403 -9.91 26.16 -19.43
CA PHE A 403 -9.41 24.79 -19.28
C PHE A 403 -8.98 24.23 -20.65
N THR A 404 -7.93 23.42 -20.66
CA THR A 404 -7.74 22.45 -21.74
C THR A 404 -8.79 21.36 -21.58
N VAL A 405 -9.56 21.08 -22.63
CA VAL A 405 -10.68 20.12 -22.58
C VAL A 405 -10.45 18.98 -23.57
N ARG A 406 -10.51 17.74 -23.08
CA ARG A 406 -10.60 16.53 -23.92
C ARG A 406 -11.88 15.75 -23.63
N LYS A 407 -12.33 14.98 -24.63
CA LYS A 407 -13.38 13.98 -24.48
C LYS A 407 -12.77 12.60 -24.66
N GLU A 408 -13.18 11.66 -23.82
CA GLU A 408 -12.80 10.25 -23.95
C GLU A 408 -14.05 9.38 -23.86
N THR A 409 -13.95 8.18 -24.43
CA THR A 409 -15.04 7.20 -24.45
C THR A 409 -14.58 5.94 -23.74
N ILE A 410 -15.19 5.66 -22.60
CA ILE A 410 -15.04 4.40 -21.87
C ILE A 410 -15.95 3.37 -22.55
N LYS A 411 -15.38 2.22 -22.91
CA LYS A 411 -16.12 1.07 -23.42
C LYS A 411 -16.67 0.28 -22.22
N VAL A 412 -17.88 -0.27 -22.35
CA VAL A 412 -18.59 -0.89 -21.21
C VAL A 412 -19.15 -2.25 -21.61
N ALA A 413 -18.67 -3.31 -20.97
CA ALA A 413 -19.15 -4.67 -21.16
C ALA A 413 -20.67 -4.78 -20.86
N GLY A 414 -21.42 -5.41 -21.75
CA GLY A 414 -22.87 -5.57 -21.65
C GLY A 414 -23.69 -4.27 -21.74
N GLY A 415 -23.04 -3.11 -21.94
CA GLY A 415 -23.67 -1.79 -21.87
C GLY A 415 -23.45 -0.93 -23.12
N ALA A 416 -23.71 0.37 -22.97
CA ALA A 416 -23.39 1.38 -23.97
C ALA A 416 -22.14 2.18 -23.56
N ASP A 417 -21.35 2.57 -24.55
CA ASP A 417 -20.19 3.47 -24.40
C ASP A 417 -20.50 4.71 -23.53
N ARG A 418 -19.63 5.00 -22.56
CA ARG A 418 -19.72 6.19 -21.72
C ARG A 418 -18.71 7.24 -22.17
N THR A 419 -19.17 8.28 -22.85
CA THR A 419 -18.35 9.48 -23.09
C THR A 419 -18.23 10.31 -21.80
N ILE A 420 -16.99 10.64 -21.43
CA ILE A 420 -16.63 11.58 -20.36
C ILE A 420 -16.04 12.87 -20.97
N THR A 421 -16.00 13.93 -20.17
CA THR A 421 -15.23 15.14 -20.46
C THR A 421 -14.22 15.34 -19.35
N VAL A 422 -12.98 15.66 -19.70
CA VAL A 422 -11.91 15.95 -18.75
C VAL A 422 -11.40 17.37 -18.99
N ARG A 423 -11.38 18.15 -17.91
CA ARG A 423 -10.81 19.49 -17.87
C ARG A 423 -9.43 19.44 -17.21
N THR A 424 -8.51 20.25 -17.71
CA THR A 424 -7.13 20.36 -17.23
C THR A 424 -6.73 21.83 -17.19
N THR A 425 -6.11 22.28 -16.11
CA THR A 425 -5.66 23.69 -15.96
C THR A 425 -4.54 24.02 -16.96
N GLN A 426 -4.26 25.31 -17.17
CA GLN A 426 -3.16 25.75 -18.05
C GLN A 426 -1.81 25.12 -17.66
N ASP A 427 -1.59 24.87 -16.37
CA ASP A 427 -0.38 24.31 -15.79
C ASP A 427 -0.31 22.78 -15.89
N GLY A 428 -1.36 22.14 -16.40
CA GLY A 428 -1.44 20.70 -16.65
C GLY A 428 -2.08 19.88 -15.53
N MET A 429 -2.77 20.49 -14.57
CA MET A 429 -3.42 19.77 -13.46
C MET A 429 -4.80 19.24 -13.88
N PRO A 430 -5.09 17.93 -13.79
CA PRO A 430 -6.43 17.39 -14.05
C PRO A 430 -7.40 17.85 -12.96
N LEU A 431 -8.60 18.27 -13.37
CA LEU A 431 -9.68 18.70 -12.47
C LEU A 431 -10.46 17.48 -11.96
N ILE A 432 -9.92 16.82 -10.93
CA ILE A 432 -10.40 15.51 -10.45
C ILE A 432 -11.84 15.53 -9.88
N SER A 433 -12.34 16.70 -9.45
CA SER A 433 -13.75 16.85 -9.03
C SER A 433 -14.79 16.65 -10.14
N ASP A 434 -14.41 16.70 -11.42
CA ASP A 434 -15.38 16.64 -12.54
C ASP A 434 -16.13 15.30 -12.64
N GLN A 435 -15.49 14.19 -12.23
CA GLN A 435 -16.02 12.82 -12.43
C GLN A 435 -17.01 12.40 -11.34
N SER A 436 -17.74 13.36 -10.79
CA SER A 436 -18.63 13.16 -9.66
C SER A 436 -20.10 13.22 -10.04
N SER A 437 -20.77 12.08 -9.88
CA SER A 437 -22.22 11.96 -9.91
C SER A 437 -22.89 12.83 -8.83
N GLU A 438 -22.25 13.04 -7.68
CA GLU A 438 -22.78 13.88 -6.60
C GLU A 438 -22.43 15.37 -6.74
N ASP A 439 -21.19 15.75 -7.09
CA ASP A 439 -20.85 17.19 -7.23
C ASP A 439 -21.58 17.85 -8.41
N GLN A 440 -21.96 17.06 -9.44
CA GLN A 440 -22.87 17.49 -10.50
C GLN A 440 -24.31 17.78 -9.99
N ASN A 441 -24.63 17.46 -8.74
CA ASN A 441 -25.93 17.71 -8.08
C ASN A 441 -25.84 18.61 -6.82
N VAL A 442 -24.66 19.08 -6.39
CA VAL A 442 -24.52 19.96 -5.20
C VAL A 442 -25.32 21.27 -5.32
N GLY A 443 -25.56 21.75 -6.54
CA GLY A 443 -26.41 22.93 -6.80
C GLY A 443 -27.94 22.69 -6.75
N LYS A 444 -28.42 21.51 -6.33
CA LYS A 444 -29.82 21.08 -6.59
C LYS A 444 -30.82 21.29 -5.44
N TYR A 445 -30.35 21.58 -4.23
CA TYR A 445 -31.21 21.68 -3.03
C TYR A 445 -31.00 22.95 -2.20
N ALA A 446 -30.75 24.09 -2.86
CA ALA A 446 -30.90 25.40 -2.24
C ALA A 446 -32.38 25.83 -2.20
N PRO A 447 -32.96 26.22 -1.05
CA PRO A 447 -34.34 26.72 -0.98
C PRO A 447 -34.57 27.97 -1.84
N ALA A 448 -35.70 28.04 -2.55
CA ALA A 448 -35.95 29.07 -3.55
C ALA A 448 -36.19 30.47 -2.93
N GLY A 449 -35.50 31.49 -3.47
CA GLY A 449 -35.47 32.84 -2.89
C GLY A 449 -35.16 34.00 -3.87
N ASN A 450 -35.66 33.91 -5.11
CA ASN A 450 -35.48 34.84 -6.26
C ASN A 450 -34.25 34.59 -7.16
N ALA A 451 -34.43 34.82 -8.47
CA ALA A 451 -33.47 34.82 -9.58
C ALA A 451 -32.58 33.56 -9.75
N ALA A 452 -32.79 32.83 -10.85
CA ALA A 452 -32.17 31.55 -11.19
C ALA A 452 -31.95 31.45 -12.72
N PRO A 453 -31.40 30.36 -13.29
CA PRO A 453 -30.22 29.58 -12.86
C PRO A 453 -29.25 29.25 -14.02
N ASP A 454 -27.94 29.08 -13.76
CA ASP A 454 -27.15 27.99 -14.36
C ASP A 454 -25.79 27.77 -13.63
N ARG A 455 -25.18 26.60 -13.83
CA ARG A 455 -23.92 26.06 -13.25
C ARG A 455 -22.86 27.06 -12.73
N ALA A 456 -22.97 27.54 -11.48
CA ALA A 456 -21.90 28.28 -10.80
C ALA A 456 -21.94 28.14 -9.26
N ALA A 457 -21.10 27.25 -8.73
CA ALA A 457 -20.77 27.13 -7.30
C ALA A 457 -19.46 26.31 -7.16
N GLY A 458 -18.38 26.65 -7.85
CA GLY A 458 -17.69 27.95 -7.75
C GLY A 458 -16.25 27.76 -7.28
N TYR A 459 -15.95 26.57 -6.74
CA TYR A 459 -14.63 25.96 -6.70
C TYR A 459 -14.67 24.59 -7.40
N GLY A 460 -13.51 24.10 -7.84
CA GLY A 460 -13.24 22.74 -8.31
C GLY A 460 -11.90 22.28 -7.71
N VAL A 461 -11.67 20.97 -7.60
CA VAL A 461 -10.39 20.43 -7.09
C VAL A 461 -9.57 19.91 -8.26
N ALA A 462 -8.39 20.50 -8.46
CA ALA A 462 -7.37 20.04 -9.38
C ALA A 462 -6.21 19.39 -8.59
N LEU A 463 -5.58 18.37 -9.16
CA LEU A 463 -4.45 17.68 -8.50
C LEU A 463 -3.12 18.01 -9.17
N ARG A 464 -2.16 18.49 -8.38
CA ARG A 464 -0.75 18.58 -8.79
C ARG A 464 0.01 17.38 -8.24
N TRP A 465 0.62 16.60 -9.13
CA TRP A 465 1.34 15.39 -8.75
C TRP A 465 2.54 15.15 -9.68
N THR A 466 3.71 14.82 -9.12
CA THR A 466 4.94 14.70 -9.90
C THR A 466 4.94 13.48 -10.84
N ALA A 467 4.19 12.41 -10.53
CA ALA A 467 4.09 11.25 -11.43
C ALA A 467 3.24 11.49 -12.70
N LEU A 468 2.61 12.68 -12.84
CA LEU A 468 2.01 13.13 -14.09
C LEU A 468 3.02 13.82 -15.03
N VAL A 469 4.25 14.05 -14.56
CA VAL A 469 5.37 14.56 -15.36
C VAL A 469 6.20 13.38 -15.84
N PRO A 470 6.51 13.28 -17.15
CA PRO A 470 7.34 12.19 -17.68
C PRO A 470 8.71 12.11 -17.00
N GLY A 471 8.99 10.97 -16.38
CA GLY A 471 10.21 10.66 -15.63
C GLY A 471 10.87 9.35 -16.07
N LYS A 472 11.94 8.96 -15.38
CA LYS A 472 12.89 7.93 -15.84
C LYS A 472 12.99 6.69 -14.94
N THR A 473 12.04 6.44 -14.05
CA THR A 473 12.13 5.31 -13.11
C THR A 473 12.39 3.96 -13.80
N MET A 474 11.89 3.73 -15.01
CA MET A 474 12.19 2.49 -15.75
C MET A 474 13.64 2.41 -16.26
N ASP A 475 14.30 3.53 -16.59
CA ASP A 475 15.76 3.56 -16.79
C ASP A 475 16.50 3.26 -15.47
N ALA A 476 15.97 3.74 -14.34
CA ALA A 476 16.60 3.55 -13.03
C ALA A 476 16.61 2.08 -12.58
N VAL A 477 15.52 1.34 -12.79
CA VAL A 477 15.42 -0.10 -12.47
C VAL A 477 16.50 -0.89 -13.23
N PHE A 478 16.57 -0.78 -14.56
CA PHE A 478 17.61 -1.45 -15.36
C PHE A 478 19.04 -0.99 -15.05
N LYS A 479 19.23 0.18 -14.41
CA LYS A 479 20.53 0.65 -13.93
C LYS A 479 20.87 0.12 -12.53
N LEU A 480 19.89 -0.10 -11.66
CA LEU A 480 20.09 -0.75 -10.35
C LEU A 480 20.48 -2.22 -10.54
N ASP A 481 19.77 -2.95 -11.40
CA ASP A 481 20.07 -4.34 -11.76
C ASP A 481 21.53 -4.58 -12.15
N LYS A 482 22.17 -3.56 -12.75
CA LYS A 482 23.56 -3.59 -13.26
C LYS A 482 24.53 -2.70 -12.47
N ALA A 483 24.13 -2.13 -11.33
CA ALA A 483 25.03 -1.33 -10.51
C ALA A 483 26.06 -2.23 -9.80
N THR A 484 27.31 -1.78 -9.71
CA THR A 484 28.44 -2.58 -9.22
C THR A 484 29.17 -1.94 -8.05
N ASP A 485 28.80 -0.71 -7.70
CA ASP A 485 29.28 0.08 -6.58
C ASP A 485 28.29 1.20 -6.22
N PHE A 486 28.56 1.93 -5.15
CA PHE A 486 27.70 3.01 -4.67
C PHE A 486 27.61 4.19 -5.66
N THR A 487 28.63 4.38 -6.51
CA THR A 487 28.63 5.42 -7.55
C THR A 487 27.64 5.10 -8.65
N SER A 488 27.65 3.86 -9.15
CA SER A 488 26.70 3.36 -10.15
C SER A 488 25.29 3.22 -9.58
N PHE A 489 25.15 2.81 -8.32
CA PHE A 489 23.88 2.81 -7.58
C PHE A 489 23.27 4.22 -7.47
N ARG A 490 24.05 5.24 -7.08
CA ARG A 490 23.57 6.63 -7.04
C ARG A 490 23.26 7.20 -8.43
N SER A 491 24.00 6.78 -9.46
CA SER A 491 23.71 7.12 -10.86
C SER A 491 22.37 6.55 -11.34
N ALA A 492 22.02 5.33 -10.89
CA ALA A 492 20.69 4.75 -11.11
C ALA A 492 19.61 5.51 -10.33
N ALA A 493 19.84 5.76 -9.03
CA ALA A 493 18.92 6.49 -8.16
C ALA A 493 18.60 7.91 -8.67
N GLN A 494 19.52 8.57 -9.39
CA GLN A 494 19.28 9.88 -9.99
C GLN A 494 18.12 9.90 -10.99
N ASP A 495 17.87 8.79 -11.70
CA ASP A 495 16.74 8.65 -12.65
C ASP A 495 15.45 8.12 -11.98
N PHE A 496 15.51 7.73 -10.69
CA PHE A 496 14.39 7.18 -9.93
C PHE A 496 13.42 8.30 -9.49
N ALA A 497 12.62 8.78 -10.45
CA ALA A 497 11.79 9.97 -10.31
C ALA A 497 10.57 9.77 -9.38
N VAL A 498 9.82 8.68 -9.58
CA VAL A 498 8.59 8.34 -8.84
C VAL A 498 8.41 6.82 -8.75
N PRO A 499 7.86 6.26 -7.64
CA PRO A 499 7.68 6.91 -6.33
C PRO A 499 9.00 7.44 -5.74
N ALA A 500 8.92 8.44 -4.87
CA ALA A 500 10.06 8.80 -4.02
C ALA A 500 10.23 7.72 -2.95
N GLN A 501 11.41 7.12 -2.83
CA GLN A 501 11.68 5.96 -1.96
C GLN A 501 12.98 6.18 -1.20
N ASN A 502 13.09 5.57 -0.03
CA ASN A 502 14.34 5.42 0.70
C ASN A 502 15.12 4.24 0.11
N LEU A 503 16.23 4.50 -0.57
CA LEU A 503 17.05 3.47 -1.21
C LEU A 503 18.23 3.11 -0.29
N ILE A 504 18.27 1.88 0.22
CA ILE A 504 19.38 1.35 1.02
C ILE A 504 20.31 0.46 0.17
N TYR A 505 21.58 0.36 0.56
CA TYR A 505 22.65 -0.26 -0.23
C TYR A 505 23.64 -1.06 0.63
N ALA A 506 24.10 -2.19 0.10
CA ALA A 506 25.21 -3.00 0.60
C ALA A 506 26.07 -3.52 -0.56
N ASP A 507 27.37 -3.76 -0.35
CA ASP A 507 28.20 -4.43 -1.36
C ASP A 507 29.20 -5.48 -0.83
N THR A 508 29.62 -6.34 -1.77
CA THR A 508 30.65 -7.37 -1.60
C THR A 508 32.03 -6.81 -1.28
N LYS A 509 32.30 -5.52 -1.53
CA LYS A 509 33.57 -4.84 -1.17
C LYS A 509 33.60 -4.52 0.33
N GLY A 510 32.44 -4.38 0.96
CA GLY A 510 32.26 -4.21 2.41
C GLY A 510 31.50 -2.94 2.80
N ASN A 511 31.04 -2.15 1.83
CA ASN A 511 30.42 -0.85 2.07
C ASN A 511 28.92 -0.96 2.34
N ILE A 512 28.39 0.06 3.00
CA ILE A 512 26.95 0.27 3.23
C ILE A 512 26.57 1.70 2.85
N GLY A 513 25.32 1.93 2.44
CA GLY A 513 24.90 3.26 2.01
C GLY A 513 23.39 3.46 1.94
N TYR A 514 23.01 4.70 1.66
CA TYR A 514 21.63 5.14 1.51
C TYR A 514 21.53 6.35 0.57
N GLN A 515 20.43 6.48 -0.17
CA GLN A 515 20.06 7.68 -0.94
C GLN A 515 18.55 7.92 -0.85
N ALA A 516 18.16 9.20 -0.78
CA ALA A 516 16.82 9.68 -1.04
C ALA A 516 16.71 10.17 -2.50
N PRO A 517 16.25 9.38 -3.48
CA PRO A 517 15.82 9.88 -4.78
C PRO A 517 14.38 10.38 -4.78
N GLY A 518 14.02 11.12 -5.83
CA GLY A 518 12.65 11.51 -6.14
C GLY A 518 12.55 12.87 -6.84
N THR A 519 11.51 13.04 -7.63
CA THR A 519 11.10 14.35 -8.15
C THR A 519 10.32 15.08 -7.05
N ILE A 520 11.00 15.94 -6.28
CA ILE A 520 10.42 16.68 -5.13
C ILE A 520 10.09 18.13 -5.54
N PRO A 521 8.85 18.60 -5.36
CA PRO A 521 8.43 19.96 -5.76
C PRO A 521 9.04 21.05 -4.89
N VAL A 522 9.30 22.21 -5.50
CA VAL A 522 9.61 23.46 -4.79
C VAL A 522 8.36 24.32 -4.77
N ARG A 523 7.71 24.39 -3.60
CA ARG A 523 6.45 25.13 -3.40
C ARG A 523 6.68 26.64 -3.28
N GLY A 524 5.63 27.42 -3.58
CA GLY A 524 5.56 28.85 -3.31
C GLY A 524 5.22 29.14 -1.85
N LYS A 525 4.06 29.73 -1.60
CA LYS A 525 3.56 30.10 -0.26
C LYS A 525 2.88 28.96 0.51
N GLY A 526 2.57 27.84 -0.14
CA GLY A 526 1.97 26.64 0.48
C GLY A 526 3.01 25.66 1.04
N ASP A 527 2.60 24.81 1.97
CA ASP A 527 3.45 23.80 2.63
C ASP A 527 2.85 22.38 2.64
N GLY A 528 2.00 22.05 1.66
CA GLY A 528 1.46 20.70 1.42
C GLY A 528 0.44 20.18 2.44
N ARG A 529 0.10 20.98 3.46
CA ARG A 529 -0.81 20.55 4.54
C ARG A 529 -2.29 20.85 4.31
N TYR A 530 -2.62 21.76 3.38
CA TYR A 530 -3.96 22.23 3.10
C TYR A 530 -4.10 22.66 1.62
N PRO A 531 -5.26 22.44 0.98
CA PRO A 531 -5.43 22.74 -0.45
C PRO A 531 -5.10 24.18 -0.85
N ALA A 532 -4.23 24.30 -1.84
CA ALA A 532 -3.69 25.56 -2.32
C ALA A 532 -4.69 26.35 -3.20
N PRO A 533 -4.78 27.69 -3.09
CA PRO A 533 -5.64 28.50 -3.94
C PRO A 533 -5.06 28.65 -5.37
N GLY A 534 -5.58 27.90 -6.34
CA GLY A 534 -5.08 27.90 -7.73
C GLY A 534 -5.20 29.24 -8.47
N TRP A 535 -6.10 30.12 -8.01
CA TRP A 535 -6.24 31.47 -8.55
C TRP A 535 -5.14 32.46 -8.14
N ASP A 536 -4.30 32.12 -7.14
CA ASP A 536 -3.23 32.97 -6.60
C ASP A 536 -1.85 32.42 -7.01
N PRO A 537 -1.13 33.06 -7.95
CA PRO A 537 0.14 32.56 -8.46
C PRO A 537 1.24 32.50 -7.38
N ALA A 538 1.07 33.12 -6.21
CA ALA A 538 2.00 32.96 -5.08
C ALA A 538 2.01 31.54 -4.50
N TYR A 539 1.02 30.69 -4.83
CA TYR A 539 0.94 29.29 -4.39
C TYR A 539 1.31 28.27 -5.48
N ALA A 540 1.66 28.71 -6.69
CA ALA A 540 2.13 27.81 -7.74
C ALA A 540 3.45 27.12 -7.35
N TRP A 541 3.66 25.90 -7.86
CA TRP A 541 4.98 25.25 -7.83
C TRP A 541 5.97 26.02 -8.71
N ASN A 542 7.24 25.99 -8.32
CA ASN A 542 8.33 26.41 -9.20
C ASN A 542 8.41 25.49 -10.44
N ALA A 543 8.89 26.03 -11.56
CA ALA A 543 9.16 25.25 -12.77
C ALA A 543 10.31 24.24 -12.60
N THR A 544 11.10 24.35 -11.53
CA THR A 544 12.18 23.42 -11.18
C THR A 544 11.93 22.67 -9.88
N TYR A 545 12.24 21.37 -9.90
CA TYR A 545 12.25 20.47 -8.75
C TYR A 545 13.56 20.59 -7.96
N LEU A 546 13.63 20.01 -6.75
CA LEU A 546 14.88 19.90 -6.02
C LEU A 546 15.93 19.11 -6.84
N PRO A 547 17.17 19.63 -7.01
CA PRO A 547 18.19 18.95 -7.78
C PRO A 547 18.71 17.73 -7.00
N PHE A 548 18.92 16.58 -7.66
CA PHE A 548 19.36 15.34 -7.02
C PHE A 548 20.56 15.50 -6.08
N LYS A 549 21.52 16.39 -6.40
CA LYS A 549 22.69 16.66 -5.56
C LYS A 549 22.38 17.32 -4.20
N SER A 550 21.19 17.90 -4.01
CA SER A 550 20.74 18.44 -2.72
C SER A 550 19.99 17.40 -1.87
N LEU A 551 19.65 16.23 -2.42
CA LEU A 551 18.86 15.22 -1.72
C LEU A 551 19.75 14.38 -0.77
N PRO A 552 19.22 13.98 0.41
CA PRO A 552 20.02 13.27 1.42
C PRO A 552 20.61 11.94 0.95
N TYR A 553 21.81 11.63 1.42
CA TYR A 553 22.46 10.32 1.24
C TYR A 553 23.38 10.02 2.42
N ALA A 554 23.78 8.76 2.59
CA ALA A 554 24.82 8.35 3.53
C ALA A 554 25.67 7.23 2.91
N TYR A 555 26.93 7.12 3.36
CA TYR A 555 27.87 6.11 2.89
C TYR A 555 28.86 5.80 4.00
N ASN A 556 28.98 4.52 4.38
CA ASN A 556 29.83 4.03 5.48
C ASN A 556 29.79 4.91 6.76
N PRO A 557 28.60 5.21 7.33
CA PRO A 557 28.51 6.01 8.55
C PRO A 557 29.21 5.33 9.74
N PRO A 558 29.77 6.11 10.70
CA PRO A 558 30.62 5.58 11.77
C PRO A 558 29.91 4.64 12.76
N GLU A 559 28.57 4.66 12.81
CA GLU A 559 27.75 3.68 13.53
C GLU A 559 27.92 2.25 12.98
N GLY A 560 28.31 2.11 11.71
CA GLY A 560 28.46 0.84 11.04
C GLY A 560 27.13 0.13 10.76
N TYR A 561 26.01 0.86 10.76
CA TYR A 561 24.68 0.41 10.30
C TYR A 561 23.83 1.61 9.82
N ILE A 562 22.79 1.34 9.03
CA ILE A 562 21.74 2.32 8.65
C ILE A 562 20.38 1.64 8.82
N VAL A 563 19.40 2.34 9.41
CA VAL A 563 18.00 1.87 9.55
C VAL A 563 17.07 2.86 8.88
N THR A 564 16.17 2.36 8.04
CA THR A 564 14.99 3.07 7.59
C THR A 564 13.74 2.23 7.85
N ALA A 565 12.78 2.83 8.54
CA ALA A 565 11.44 2.32 8.70
C ALA A 565 10.48 3.51 8.58
N ASN A 566 10.56 4.18 7.42
CA ASN A 566 9.80 5.37 7.01
C ASN A 566 9.97 6.65 7.86
N GLN A 567 10.75 6.58 8.94
CA GLN A 567 10.98 7.70 9.85
C GLN A 567 11.68 8.88 9.17
N ALA A 568 11.63 10.06 9.79
CA ALA A 568 12.18 11.29 9.24
C ALA A 568 13.60 11.11 8.64
N VAL A 569 13.75 11.47 7.36
CA VAL A 569 15.02 11.27 6.64
C VAL A 569 16.13 12.11 7.26
N VAL A 570 15.81 13.34 7.62
CA VAL A 570 16.69 14.43 8.06
C VAL A 570 16.10 15.19 9.24
N ASP A 571 16.95 15.87 10.00
CA ASP A 571 16.54 16.77 11.07
C ASP A 571 16.05 18.15 10.57
N ASP A 572 15.59 18.98 11.51
CA ASP A 572 15.07 20.34 11.26
C ASP A 572 16.11 21.33 10.72
N THR A 573 17.40 20.98 10.68
CA THR A 573 18.46 21.82 10.11
C THR A 573 18.49 21.76 8.58
N TYR A 574 18.00 20.68 7.98
CA TYR A 574 17.81 20.57 6.52
C TYR A 574 16.69 21.50 6.06
N LYS A 575 16.98 22.36 5.07
CA LYS A 575 16.09 23.48 4.67
C LYS A 575 15.22 23.27 3.43
N PRO A 576 15.58 22.44 2.43
CA PRO A 576 14.62 21.99 1.42
C PRO A 576 13.49 21.19 2.10
N MET A 577 12.25 21.36 1.66
CA MET A 577 11.13 20.58 2.18
C MET A 577 11.08 19.22 1.47
N LEU A 578 11.04 18.13 2.24
CA LEU A 578 10.73 16.79 1.73
C LEU A 578 9.29 16.39 2.02
N THR A 579 8.81 16.68 3.23
CA THR A 579 7.41 16.55 3.66
C THR A 579 7.15 17.40 4.92
N LYS A 580 5.88 17.46 5.35
CA LYS A 580 5.47 17.86 6.71
C LYS A 580 4.88 16.71 7.53
N ASP A 581 4.56 15.59 6.88
CA ASP A 581 3.92 14.43 7.47
C ASP A 581 4.90 13.24 7.42
N TRP A 582 5.81 13.20 8.39
CA TRP A 582 6.69 12.04 8.60
C TRP A 582 5.93 10.92 9.34
N GLU A 583 6.22 9.65 9.04
CA GLU A 583 5.95 8.59 10.00
C GLU A 583 6.78 8.82 11.27
N TYR A 584 6.23 8.50 12.43
CA TYR A 584 6.76 8.94 13.73
C TYR A 584 7.96 8.11 14.22
N GLY A 585 8.25 6.99 13.56
CA GLY A 585 9.53 6.30 13.61
C GLY A 585 9.68 5.26 14.72
N THR A 586 8.57 4.82 15.34
CA THR A 586 8.63 3.85 16.45
C THR A 586 9.27 2.52 16.04
N ARG A 587 8.96 2.03 14.82
CA ARG A 587 9.61 0.85 14.23
C ARG A 587 11.12 1.02 14.07
N ALA A 588 11.56 2.16 13.53
CA ALA A 588 12.98 2.48 13.36
C ALA A 588 13.73 2.51 14.71
N LYS A 589 13.05 2.98 15.76
CA LYS A 589 13.61 3.06 17.11
C LYS A 589 13.82 1.67 17.74
N GLU A 590 12.84 0.77 17.70
CA GLU A 590 13.01 -0.58 18.26
C GLU A 590 14.04 -1.41 17.45
N ILE A 591 14.07 -1.32 16.11
CA ILE A 591 15.13 -1.93 15.27
C ILE A 591 16.51 -1.41 15.70
N THR A 592 16.65 -0.09 15.86
CA THR A 592 17.91 0.55 16.29
C THR A 592 18.34 0.08 17.68
N ASP A 593 17.41 0.00 18.63
CA ASP A 593 17.68 -0.48 19.99
C ASP A 593 18.08 -1.96 20.01
N GLN A 594 17.46 -2.81 19.18
CA GLN A 594 17.82 -4.21 19.02
C GLN A 594 19.23 -4.37 18.42
N ILE A 595 19.57 -3.62 17.36
CA ILE A 595 20.92 -3.58 16.78
C ILE A 595 21.94 -3.15 17.84
N GLN A 596 21.69 -2.04 18.54
CA GLN A 596 22.58 -1.56 19.61
C GLN A 596 22.68 -2.55 20.78
N ALA A 597 21.60 -3.28 21.12
CA ALA A 597 21.63 -4.30 22.15
C ALA A 597 22.53 -5.49 21.77
N LYS A 598 22.48 -5.95 20.51
CA LYS A 598 23.32 -7.04 19.99
C LYS A 598 24.80 -6.65 19.87
N LEU A 599 25.11 -5.38 19.56
CA LEU A 599 26.48 -4.89 19.38
C LEU A 599 27.19 -4.48 20.71
N LYS A 600 26.46 -4.40 21.83
CA LYS A 600 27.07 -4.16 23.16
C LYS A 600 28.15 -5.19 23.47
N ASN A 601 29.20 -4.73 24.17
CA ASN A 601 30.35 -5.54 24.59
C ASN A 601 31.10 -6.25 23.43
N GLY A 602 30.97 -5.78 22.19
CA GLY A 602 31.65 -6.34 21.02
C GLY A 602 30.92 -7.50 20.33
N GLY A 603 29.64 -7.71 20.65
CA GLY A 603 28.78 -8.68 19.94
C GLY A 603 28.65 -8.39 18.44
N LYS A 604 28.02 -9.33 17.73
CA LYS A 604 27.84 -9.31 16.27
C LYS A 604 26.43 -9.73 15.90
N ILE A 605 25.99 -9.29 14.73
CA ILE A 605 24.68 -9.60 14.16
C ILE A 605 24.84 -10.71 13.11
N SER A 606 24.00 -11.75 13.21
CA SER A 606 23.91 -12.86 12.26
C SER A 606 22.65 -12.77 11.39
N LEU A 607 22.56 -13.62 10.36
CA LEU A 607 21.34 -13.76 9.56
C LEU A 607 20.10 -14.11 10.40
N ASP A 608 20.27 -14.93 11.45
CA ASP A 608 19.20 -15.30 12.36
C ASP A 608 18.77 -14.09 13.24
N ASP A 609 19.71 -13.24 13.64
CA ASP A 609 19.40 -11.98 14.33
C ASP A 609 18.60 -11.04 13.42
N MET A 610 19.05 -10.84 12.17
CA MET A 610 18.36 -10.00 11.18
C MET A 610 16.93 -10.50 10.95
N GLN A 611 16.75 -11.82 10.72
CA GLN A 611 15.42 -12.43 10.56
C GLN A 611 14.56 -12.27 11.84
N SER A 612 15.14 -12.43 13.03
CA SER A 612 14.39 -12.28 14.30
C SER A 612 13.90 -10.85 14.54
N MET A 613 14.64 -9.83 14.09
CA MET A 613 14.22 -8.42 14.19
C MET A 613 12.99 -8.14 13.31
N GLN A 614 12.83 -8.81 12.16
CA GLN A 614 11.63 -8.71 11.31
C GLN A 614 10.35 -9.30 11.94
N LEU A 615 10.49 -9.94 13.11
CA LEU A 615 9.44 -10.64 13.85
C LEU A 615 9.19 -10.02 15.24
N ASP A 616 9.76 -8.84 15.53
CA ASP A 616 9.49 -8.13 16.77
C ASP A 616 8.08 -7.50 16.75
N ASN A 617 7.16 -8.16 17.47
CA ASN A 617 5.76 -7.79 17.63
C ASN A 617 5.48 -6.88 18.85
N THR A 618 6.52 -6.24 19.41
CA THR A 618 6.45 -5.42 20.63
C THR A 618 5.50 -4.22 20.49
N SER A 619 4.54 -4.10 21.40
CA SER A 619 3.68 -2.91 21.51
C SER A 619 4.35 -1.83 22.36
N VAL A 620 4.98 -0.85 21.71
CA VAL A 620 5.81 0.16 22.39
C VAL A 620 5.00 1.04 23.34
N LEU A 621 3.82 1.50 22.93
CA LEU A 621 2.95 2.34 23.79
C LEU A 621 2.40 1.55 24.99
N ALA A 622 2.26 0.22 24.90
CA ALA A 622 1.80 -0.59 26.02
C ALA A 622 2.72 -0.49 27.24
N LYS A 623 4.04 -0.33 27.01
CA LYS A 623 5.08 -0.09 28.03
C LYS A 623 4.76 1.15 28.90
N GLU A 624 3.96 2.10 28.41
CA GLU A 624 3.58 3.35 29.08
C GLU A 624 2.11 3.39 29.50
N LEU A 625 1.20 2.89 28.66
CA LEU A 625 -0.24 2.91 28.91
C LEU A 625 -0.67 1.85 29.94
N VAL A 626 -0.09 0.65 29.93
CA VAL A 626 -0.44 -0.42 30.90
C VAL A 626 -0.17 -0.01 32.35
N PRO A 627 0.97 0.63 32.70
CA PRO A 627 1.18 1.22 34.03
C PRO A 627 0.17 2.30 34.46
N LEU A 628 -0.63 2.85 33.55
CA LEU A 628 -1.77 3.73 33.88
C LEU A 628 -3.04 2.89 34.03
N LEU A 629 -3.35 2.01 33.07
CA LEU A 629 -4.49 1.10 33.11
C LEU A 629 -4.54 0.27 34.41
N LEU A 630 -3.40 -0.23 34.89
CA LEU A 630 -3.32 -1.03 36.13
C LEU A 630 -3.58 -0.21 37.41
N LYS A 631 -3.44 1.13 37.38
CA LYS A 631 -3.77 2.00 38.52
C LYS A 631 -5.28 2.26 38.64
N VAL A 632 -6.03 2.09 37.56
CA VAL A 632 -7.48 2.37 37.53
C VAL A 632 -8.23 1.43 38.47
N LYS A 633 -9.05 2.00 39.36
CA LYS A 633 -9.89 1.25 40.30
C LYS A 633 -11.17 0.76 39.63
N ILE A 634 -11.10 -0.41 39.01
CA ILE A 634 -12.25 -1.19 38.58
C ILE A 634 -12.84 -1.96 39.77
N ASP A 635 -14.09 -1.67 40.14
CA ASP A 635 -14.82 -2.40 41.19
C ASP A 635 -15.66 -3.57 40.65
N ASP A 636 -15.93 -3.62 39.34
CA ASP A 636 -16.61 -4.75 38.70
C ASP A 636 -15.62 -5.93 38.54
N PRO A 637 -15.87 -7.10 39.18
CA PRO A 637 -14.99 -8.26 39.05
C PRO A 637 -14.88 -8.77 37.61
N TYR A 638 -15.90 -8.59 36.76
CA TYR A 638 -15.90 -9.05 35.37
C TYR A 638 -14.93 -8.25 34.49
N VAL A 639 -14.77 -6.95 34.76
CA VAL A 639 -13.79 -6.09 34.07
C VAL A 639 -12.41 -6.21 34.74
N ARG A 640 -12.36 -6.35 36.08
CA ARG A 640 -11.10 -6.56 36.82
C ARG A 640 -10.38 -7.84 36.37
N GLU A 641 -11.11 -8.93 36.14
CA GLU A 641 -10.58 -10.20 35.64
C GLU A 641 -9.77 -10.04 34.33
N ALA A 642 -10.25 -9.18 33.41
CA ALA A 642 -9.53 -8.91 32.16
C ALA A 642 -8.41 -7.87 32.34
N GLN A 643 -8.60 -6.85 33.18
CA GLN A 643 -7.54 -5.90 33.57
C GLN A 643 -6.33 -6.63 34.20
N ASP A 644 -6.59 -7.70 34.96
CA ASP A 644 -5.56 -8.51 35.61
C ASP A 644 -4.64 -9.25 34.60
N LEU A 645 -5.09 -9.51 33.36
CA LEU A 645 -4.24 -10.06 32.28
C LEU A 645 -3.04 -9.15 31.96
N LEU A 646 -3.15 -7.84 32.20
CA LEU A 646 -2.13 -6.86 31.86
C LEU A 646 -0.99 -6.78 32.88
N LYS A 647 -1.07 -7.50 34.02
CA LYS A 647 -0.08 -7.45 35.11
C LYS A 647 1.26 -8.06 34.74
N ASP A 648 1.21 -9.24 34.12
CA ASP A 648 2.37 -10.08 33.81
C ASP A 648 2.65 -10.14 32.29
N TRP A 649 2.00 -9.27 31.50
CA TRP A 649 2.17 -9.23 30.05
C TRP A 649 3.54 -8.64 29.67
N ASN A 650 4.23 -9.33 28.77
CA ASN A 650 5.54 -8.98 28.21
C ASN A 650 5.50 -7.85 27.16
N TYR A 651 4.33 -7.29 26.85
CA TYR A 651 4.07 -6.32 25.78
C TYR A 651 4.23 -6.84 24.34
N HIS A 652 4.48 -8.15 24.15
CA HIS A 652 4.51 -8.77 22.83
C HIS A 652 3.09 -9.12 22.34
N GLN A 653 2.83 -8.85 21.06
CA GLN A 653 1.53 -9.11 20.43
C GLN A 653 1.51 -10.49 19.78
N ASP A 654 1.70 -11.53 20.59
CA ASP A 654 1.71 -12.93 20.14
C ASP A 654 0.29 -13.40 19.77
N ALA A 655 0.15 -14.19 18.70
CA ALA A 655 -1.14 -14.64 18.18
C ALA A 655 -2.01 -15.41 19.20
N ASP A 656 -1.42 -16.03 20.21
CA ASP A 656 -2.11 -16.73 21.31
C ASP A 656 -2.31 -15.87 22.57
N SER A 657 -1.76 -14.64 22.63
CA SER A 657 -1.82 -13.77 23.81
C SER A 657 -3.22 -13.20 24.07
N ALA A 658 -3.83 -13.61 25.18
CA ALA A 658 -5.07 -13.03 25.71
C ALA A 658 -4.88 -11.56 26.17
N ALA A 659 -3.69 -11.23 26.68
CA ALA A 659 -3.37 -9.90 27.18
C ALA A 659 -3.22 -8.88 26.04
N ALA A 660 -2.57 -9.25 24.94
CA ALA A 660 -2.48 -8.43 23.74
C ALA A 660 -3.87 -8.19 23.11
N ALA A 661 -4.71 -9.24 23.05
CA ALA A 661 -6.10 -9.10 22.60
C ALA A 661 -6.87 -8.06 23.42
N TYR A 662 -6.80 -8.14 24.74
CA TYR A 662 -7.48 -7.20 25.62
C TYR A 662 -6.89 -5.79 25.53
N TYR A 663 -5.56 -5.65 25.51
CA TYR A 663 -4.89 -4.36 25.32
C TYR A 663 -5.33 -3.67 24.03
N ASN A 664 -5.37 -4.38 22.89
CA ASN A 664 -5.78 -3.79 21.62
C ASN A 664 -7.28 -3.44 21.59
N GLY A 665 -8.14 -4.16 22.32
CA GLY A 665 -9.50 -3.73 22.60
C GLY A 665 -9.58 -2.43 23.43
N VAL A 666 -8.73 -2.29 24.44
CA VAL A 666 -8.63 -1.06 25.26
C VAL A 666 -8.07 0.11 24.44
N TRP A 667 -7.09 -0.14 23.56
CA TRP A 667 -6.53 0.85 22.63
C TRP A 667 -7.62 1.39 21.71
N ARG A 668 -8.38 0.50 21.05
CA ARG A 668 -9.55 0.84 20.24
C ARG A 668 -10.57 1.68 21.03
N ALA A 669 -10.99 1.21 22.20
CA ALA A 669 -11.98 1.92 23.02
C ALA A 669 -11.49 3.31 23.49
N LEU A 670 -10.23 3.42 23.91
CA LEU A 670 -9.59 4.69 24.28
C LEU A 670 -9.67 5.69 23.11
N LEU A 671 -9.30 5.26 21.90
CA LEU A 671 -9.33 6.10 20.71
C LEU A 671 -10.76 6.52 20.33
N THR A 672 -11.74 5.61 20.40
CA THR A 672 -13.16 5.93 20.16
C THR A 672 -13.69 6.98 21.13
N LEU A 673 -13.40 6.85 22.44
CA LEU A 673 -13.86 7.79 23.47
C LEU A 673 -13.11 9.14 23.40
N ALA A 674 -11.78 9.10 23.25
CA ALA A 674 -10.94 10.29 23.27
C ALA A 674 -11.02 11.12 21.99
N PHE A 675 -11.27 10.50 20.82
CA PHE A 675 -11.27 11.20 19.53
C PHE A 675 -12.49 10.86 18.66
N GLY A 676 -12.84 9.58 18.53
CA GLY A 676 -13.92 9.10 17.64
C GLY A 676 -15.27 9.79 17.87
N GLN A 677 -15.74 9.89 19.12
CA GLN A 677 -17.00 10.59 19.49
C GLN A 677 -17.01 12.11 19.18
N LYS A 678 -15.87 12.67 18.77
CA LYS A 678 -15.68 14.09 18.45
C LYS A 678 -15.45 14.32 16.95
N PHE A 679 -15.23 13.26 16.17
CA PHE A 679 -14.90 13.34 14.75
C PHE A 679 -16.17 13.42 13.88
N PRO A 680 -16.17 14.25 12.81
CA PRO A 680 -17.28 14.33 11.86
C PRO A 680 -17.48 12.98 11.15
N ALA A 681 -18.70 12.74 10.66
CA ALA A 681 -19.11 11.46 10.08
C ALA A 681 -18.24 11.02 8.88
N ASP A 682 -17.74 11.98 8.10
CA ASP A 682 -16.89 11.77 6.92
C ASP A 682 -15.47 11.26 7.24
N LEU A 683 -15.07 11.25 8.52
CA LEU A 683 -13.84 10.61 8.99
C LEU A 683 -14.08 9.25 9.67
N ARG A 684 -15.34 8.84 9.88
CA ARG A 684 -15.71 7.64 10.64
C ARG A 684 -16.24 6.53 9.74
N VAL A 685 -16.10 5.27 10.16
CA VAL A 685 -16.47 4.08 9.37
C VAL A 685 -17.94 4.15 8.94
N GLU A 686 -18.21 3.81 7.68
CA GLU A 686 -19.56 3.74 7.11
C GLU A 686 -20.47 2.85 7.97
N GLY A 687 -21.54 3.44 8.50
CA GLY A 687 -22.49 2.74 9.37
C GLY A 687 -22.04 2.54 10.83
N ASP A 688 -20.85 2.98 11.24
CA ASP A 688 -20.45 2.99 12.66
C ASP A 688 -21.08 4.18 13.39
N CYS A 689 -22.08 3.88 14.22
CA CYS A 689 -22.99 4.85 14.83
C CYS A 689 -22.57 5.18 16.28
N LEU A 690 -21.85 6.28 16.45
CA LEU A 690 -21.36 6.74 17.75
C LEU A 690 -22.29 7.79 18.37
N LEU A 691 -22.24 7.90 19.70
CA LEU A 691 -22.79 9.05 20.43
C LEU A 691 -21.84 10.24 20.29
N VAL A 692 -22.30 11.28 19.59
CA VAL A 692 -21.55 12.52 19.37
C VAL A 692 -22.24 13.71 20.05
N ARG A 693 -21.48 14.73 20.46
CA ARG A 693 -22.04 16.00 20.93
C ARG A 693 -22.47 16.81 19.70
N GLN A 694 -23.78 16.91 19.43
CA GLN A 694 -24.30 17.71 18.32
C GLN A 694 -23.83 19.15 18.48
N LYS A 695 -23.12 19.69 17.47
CA LYS A 695 -22.77 21.11 17.46
C LYS A 695 -24.04 21.95 17.39
N ARG A 696 -24.03 23.05 18.15
CA ARG A 696 -25.05 24.09 18.09
C ARG A 696 -25.17 24.63 16.67
N ASP A 697 -26.37 24.67 16.14
CA ASP A 697 -26.64 25.34 14.87
C ASP A 697 -26.52 26.86 15.08
N ASN A 698 -25.42 27.43 14.58
CA ASN A 698 -25.13 28.86 14.67
C ASN A 698 -26.00 29.73 13.74
N THR A 699 -26.94 29.13 13.00
CA THR A 699 -27.99 29.85 12.24
C THR A 699 -29.29 30.00 13.04
N LEU A 700 -29.44 29.32 14.18
CA LEU A 700 -30.60 29.42 15.07
C LEU A 700 -30.38 30.45 16.20
N PRO A 701 -31.46 31.11 16.69
CA PRO A 701 -31.40 32.00 17.86
C PRO A 701 -30.94 31.30 19.14
N ASP A 702 -30.35 32.09 20.06
CA ASP A 702 -29.82 31.60 21.35
C ASP A 702 -30.85 30.87 22.22
N ASP A 703 -32.12 31.26 22.09
CA ASP A 703 -33.28 30.81 22.87
C ASP A 703 -34.13 29.74 22.17
N ALA A 704 -33.69 29.22 21.02
CA ALA A 704 -34.38 28.16 20.29
C ALA A 704 -34.54 26.88 21.14
N LEU A 705 -35.74 26.29 21.14
CA LEU A 705 -36.03 24.99 21.75
C LEU A 705 -35.31 23.87 20.97
N GLY A 706 -34.04 23.65 21.32
CA GLY A 706 -33.09 22.79 20.59
C GLY A 706 -31.68 23.37 20.49
N GLY A 707 -31.48 24.66 20.81
CA GLY A 707 -30.20 25.37 20.70
C GLY A 707 -29.12 25.03 21.75
N ALA A 708 -29.26 23.90 22.44
CA ALA A 708 -28.27 23.38 23.39
C ALA A 708 -27.68 22.06 22.86
N ALA A 709 -26.38 21.85 23.01
CA ALA A 709 -25.72 20.64 22.51
C ALA A 709 -26.28 19.38 23.18
N GLN A 710 -26.89 18.49 22.39
CA GLN A 710 -27.41 17.19 22.84
C GLN A 710 -26.46 16.06 22.41
N ALA A 711 -26.47 14.95 23.15
CA ALA A 711 -25.88 13.71 22.68
C ALA A 711 -26.81 13.10 21.62
N VAL A 712 -26.31 12.88 20.41
CA VAL A 712 -27.06 12.27 19.30
C VAL A 712 -26.28 11.10 18.72
N THR A 713 -26.99 10.12 18.16
CA THR A 713 -26.36 9.04 17.40
C THR A 713 -26.09 9.51 15.98
N GLU A 714 -24.84 9.51 15.55
CA GLU A 714 -24.42 9.85 14.18
C GLU A 714 -23.55 8.73 13.62
N CYS A 715 -23.93 8.19 12.46
CA CYS A 715 -23.20 7.11 11.78
C CYS A 715 -22.16 7.68 10.82
N GLY A 716 -20.97 7.08 10.78
CA GLY A 716 -19.93 7.47 9.83
C GLY A 716 -20.29 7.14 8.37
N THR A 717 -19.50 7.67 7.43
CA THR A 717 -19.71 7.55 5.97
C THR A 717 -18.44 7.22 5.18
N ARG A 718 -17.34 6.81 5.86
CA ARG A 718 -16.04 6.55 5.23
C ARG A 718 -15.71 5.06 5.12
N LYS A 719 -14.97 4.66 4.09
CA LYS A 719 -14.44 3.29 3.99
C LYS A 719 -13.58 2.93 5.20
N ALA A 720 -13.74 1.68 5.67
CA ALA A 720 -13.19 1.20 6.93
C ALA A 720 -11.67 1.39 7.06
N SER A 721 -10.89 1.01 6.03
CA SER A 721 -9.42 1.11 6.02
C SER A 721 -8.86 2.54 6.14
N GLN A 722 -9.68 3.57 5.87
CA GLN A 722 -9.29 4.97 5.90
C GLN A 722 -9.95 5.75 7.04
N ALA A 723 -10.82 5.09 7.82
CA ALA A 723 -11.48 5.71 8.97
C ALA A 723 -10.48 6.09 10.07
N GLN A 724 -10.81 7.14 10.80
CA GLN A 724 -9.98 7.75 11.82
C GLN A 724 -10.74 7.82 13.16
N PRO A 725 -10.08 7.62 14.31
CA PRO A 725 -8.65 7.32 14.51
C PRO A 725 -8.24 5.88 14.09
N ASP A 726 -7.21 5.76 13.24
CA ASP A 726 -6.71 4.46 12.76
C ASP A 726 -5.90 3.66 13.81
N GLY A 727 -5.31 4.33 14.80
CA GLY A 727 -4.55 3.70 15.89
C GLY A 727 -3.11 3.29 15.59
N GLY A 728 -2.54 3.68 14.45
CA GLY A 728 -1.12 3.50 14.10
C GLY A 728 -0.15 4.48 14.80
N ASP A 729 1.07 4.58 14.27
CA ASP A 729 2.21 5.30 14.89
C ASP A 729 1.89 6.77 15.24
N ARG A 730 1.18 7.50 14.37
CA ARG A 730 0.69 8.87 14.67
C ARG A 730 -0.19 8.91 15.91
N TRP A 731 -1.10 7.96 16.06
CA TRP A 731 -2.05 7.93 17.17
C TRP A 731 -1.39 7.55 18.50
N MET A 732 -0.31 6.77 18.45
CA MET A 732 0.54 6.54 19.62
C MET A 732 1.14 7.85 20.12
N GLU A 733 1.60 8.72 19.22
CA GLU A 733 2.16 10.03 19.58
C GLU A 733 1.12 11.07 19.98
N VAL A 734 -0.06 11.08 19.35
CA VAL A 734 -1.20 11.89 19.79
C VAL A 734 -1.59 11.52 21.22
N VAL A 735 -1.76 10.23 21.53
CA VAL A 735 -2.11 9.79 22.89
C VAL A 735 -0.98 10.05 23.87
N ARG A 736 0.28 9.76 23.53
CA ARG A 736 1.46 10.10 24.35
C ARG A 736 1.50 11.58 24.72
N ALA A 737 1.27 12.47 23.75
CA ALA A 737 1.25 13.91 23.97
C ALA A 737 0.10 14.33 24.91
N GLN A 738 -1.10 13.76 24.74
CA GLN A 738 -2.23 14.04 25.64
C GLN A 738 -2.02 13.45 27.05
N LEU A 739 -1.31 12.33 27.20
CA LEU A 739 -1.05 11.71 28.51
C LEU A 739 -0.15 12.58 29.42
N ALA A 740 0.59 13.54 28.84
CA ALA A 740 1.31 14.57 29.59
C ALA A 740 0.38 15.60 30.26
N ASP A 741 -0.88 15.72 29.81
CA ASP A 741 -1.93 16.53 30.44
C ASP A 741 -3.17 15.68 30.78
N PRO A 742 -3.24 15.08 31.99
CA PRO A 742 -4.43 14.38 32.47
C PRO A 742 -5.70 15.24 32.61
N SER A 743 -5.58 16.58 32.51
CA SER A 743 -6.71 17.53 32.51
C SER A 743 -7.18 17.93 31.10
N SER A 744 -6.52 17.41 30.06
CA SER A 744 -6.84 17.71 28.66
C SER A 744 -8.32 17.42 28.31
N PRO A 745 -9.02 18.33 27.59
CA PRO A 745 -10.42 18.15 27.20
C PRO A 745 -10.62 17.04 26.15
N TRP A 746 -9.56 16.46 25.61
CA TRP A 746 -9.67 15.24 24.80
C TRP A 746 -10.15 14.03 25.64
N TRP A 747 -9.94 14.06 26.96
CA TRP A 747 -10.42 13.04 27.89
C TRP A 747 -11.91 13.15 28.28
N ASP A 748 -12.62 14.17 27.79
CA ASP A 748 -14.08 14.24 27.87
C ASP A 748 -14.73 13.21 26.94
N TYR A 749 -15.80 12.53 27.37
CA TYR A 749 -16.57 11.63 26.50
C TYR A 749 -18.08 11.68 26.81
N ILE A 750 -18.88 10.91 26.09
CA ILE A 750 -20.28 10.58 26.38
C ILE A 750 -20.34 9.08 26.71
N ASP A 751 -20.91 8.73 27.86
CA ASP A 751 -21.12 7.33 28.24
C ASP A 751 -22.38 6.70 27.62
N SER A 752 -22.55 5.39 27.79
CA SER A 752 -23.73 4.64 27.27
C SER A 752 -25.07 5.08 27.87
N ASN A 753 -25.08 5.96 28.88
CA ASN A 753 -26.28 6.55 29.48
C ASN A 753 -26.53 7.98 28.95
N HIS A 754 -25.83 8.37 27.88
CA HIS A 754 -25.83 9.71 27.27
C HIS A 754 -25.32 10.82 28.21
N GLN A 755 -24.56 10.48 29.27
CA GLN A 755 -24.05 11.48 30.20
C GLN A 755 -22.63 11.93 29.82
N PRO A 756 -22.31 13.24 29.93
CA PRO A 756 -20.95 13.73 29.75
C PRO A 756 -20.07 13.25 30.92
N GLN A 757 -18.92 12.68 30.57
CA GLN A 757 -17.87 12.28 31.50
C GLN A 757 -16.60 13.07 31.18
N HIS A 758 -15.72 13.20 32.18
CA HIS A 758 -14.59 14.13 32.20
C HIS A 758 -13.35 13.50 32.86
N GLY A 759 -12.17 13.71 32.27
CA GLY A 759 -10.87 13.38 32.86
C GLY A 759 -10.38 11.95 32.61
N LEU A 760 -9.05 11.81 32.51
CA LEU A 760 -8.35 10.60 32.06
C LEU A 760 -8.75 9.31 32.82
N ASP A 761 -8.77 9.35 34.16
CA ASP A 761 -9.08 8.16 34.99
C ASP A 761 -10.45 7.54 34.68
N LYS A 762 -11.46 8.37 34.34
CA LYS A 762 -12.78 7.89 33.94
C LYS A 762 -12.75 7.26 32.55
N LEU A 763 -12.09 7.92 31.59
CA LEU A 763 -12.00 7.41 30.22
C LEU A 763 -11.23 6.08 30.17
N LEU A 764 -10.16 5.93 30.94
CA LEU A 764 -9.44 4.66 31.06
C LEU A 764 -10.28 3.56 31.73
N ALA A 765 -11.12 3.90 32.72
CA ALA A 765 -12.04 2.96 33.33
C ALA A 765 -13.13 2.48 32.36
N GLU A 766 -13.67 3.38 31.55
CA GLU A 766 -14.67 3.05 30.54
C GLU A 766 -14.05 2.26 29.37
N ALA A 767 -12.85 2.62 28.91
CA ALA A 767 -12.12 1.88 27.88
C ALA A 767 -11.81 0.42 28.29
N LEU A 768 -11.45 0.18 29.57
CA LEU A 768 -11.32 -1.16 30.14
C LEU A 768 -12.66 -1.94 30.11
N LYS A 769 -13.75 -1.29 30.51
CA LYS A 769 -15.09 -1.89 30.51
C LYS A 769 -15.57 -2.22 29.10
N ASP A 770 -15.40 -1.31 28.15
CA ASP A 770 -15.92 -1.44 26.79
C ASP A 770 -15.11 -2.47 25.99
N ALA A 771 -13.78 -2.52 26.19
CA ALA A 771 -12.94 -3.62 25.69
C ALA A 771 -13.38 -4.99 26.22
N ARG A 772 -13.72 -5.09 27.52
CA ARG A 772 -14.24 -6.34 28.10
C ARG A 772 -15.57 -6.74 27.46
N GLN A 773 -16.43 -5.79 27.08
CA GLN A 773 -17.69 -6.06 26.40
C GLN A 773 -17.49 -6.48 24.93
N ASP A 774 -16.66 -5.78 24.17
CA ASP A 774 -16.38 -6.08 22.76
C ASP A 774 -15.71 -7.46 22.60
N LEU A 775 -14.67 -7.78 23.39
CA LEU A 775 -14.08 -9.13 23.38
C LEU A 775 -15.04 -10.20 23.92
N THR A 776 -15.97 -9.86 24.81
CA THR A 776 -17.05 -10.78 25.22
C THR A 776 -17.95 -11.14 24.05
N ALA A 777 -18.30 -10.15 23.21
CA ALA A 777 -19.16 -10.36 22.04
C ALA A 777 -18.45 -11.10 20.90
N ARG A 778 -17.16 -10.83 20.67
CA ARG A 778 -16.37 -11.40 19.57
C ARG A 778 -15.74 -12.77 19.87
N LEU A 779 -15.31 -13.02 21.11
CA LEU A 779 -14.51 -14.19 21.46
C LEU A 779 -15.22 -15.18 22.38
N SER A 780 -15.56 -14.75 23.60
CA SER A 780 -16.24 -15.51 24.65
C SER A 780 -16.36 -14.66 25.93
N LYS A 781 -17.28 -15.01 26.82
CA LYS A 781 -17.24 -14.55 28.22
C LYS A 781 -16.00 -15.04 28.98
N ASP A 782 -15.55 -16.24 28.64
CA ASP A 782 -14.39 -16.92 29.24
C ASP A 782 -13.07 -16.38 28.65
N ILE A 783 -12.32 -15.65 29.47
CA ILE A 783 -11.05 -15.03 29.10
C ILE A 783 -9.94 -16.05 28.79
N SER A 784 -10.02 -17.29 29.29
CA SER A 784 -9.03 -18.33 29.00
C SER A 784 -9.06 -18.79 27.54
N THR A 785 -10.11 -18.42 26.81
CA THR A 785 -10.26 -18.69 25.36
C THR A 785 -9.81 -17.51 24.48
N TRP A 786 -9.44 -16.37 25.07
CA TRP A 786 -9.02 -15.18 24.33
C TRP A 786 -7.61 -15.34 23.77
N SER A 787 -7.37 -14.77 22.58
CA SER A 787 -6.08 -14.81 21.89
C SER A 787 -6.06 -13.71 20.83
N TRP A 788 -4.92 -13.03 20.63
CA TRP A 788 -4.84 -11.89 19.71
C TRP A 788 -5.23 -12.27 18.29
N GLY A 789 -4.64 -13.35 17.75
CA GLY A 789 -4.93 -13.89 16.43
C GLY A 789 -6.34 -14.50 16.26
N ARG A 790 -7.18 -14.56 17.30
CA ARG A 790 -8.63 -14.79 17.10
C ARG A 790 -9.39 -13.52 16.69
N LEU A 791 -8.85 -12.34 16.99
CA LEU A 791 -9.33 -11.04 16.48
C LEU A 791 -8.54 -10.65 15.22
N HIS A 792 -7.22 -10.74 15.31
CA HIS A 792 -6.27 -10.30 14.29
C HIS A 792 -6.07 -11.37 13.22
N GLN A 793 -6.92 -11.31 12.19
CA GLN A 793 -7.01 -12.31 11.13
C GLN A 793 -6.72 -11.70 9.77
N LEU A 794 -5.84 -12.36 9.01
CA LEU A 794 -5.53 -12.04 7.62
C LEU A 794 -6.31 -12.97 6.69
N THR A 795 -7.09 -12.40 5.76
CA THR A 795 -7.57 -13.13 4.58
C THR A 795 -6.85 -12.58 3.36
N LEU A 796 -6.09 -13.43 2.66
CA LEU A 796 -5.51 -13.10 1.36
C LEU A 796 -6.62 -13.16 0.31
N GLN A 797 -6.98 -12.01 -0.24
CA GLN A 797 -8.09 -11.88 -1.18
C GLN A 797 -7.60 -11.90 -2.63
N GLU A 798 -8.34 -12.56 -3.50
CA GLU A 798 -8.22 -12.36 -4.94
C GLU A 798 -8.96 -11.03 -5.28
N PRO A 799 -8.26 -9.94 -5.68
CA PRO A 799 -8.88 -8.62 -5.76
C PRO A 799 -9.26 -8.20 -7.19
N THR A 800 -9.04 -9.03 -8.21
CA THR A 800 -9.41 -8.69 -9.60
C THR A 800 -10.91 -8.83 -9.86
N LEU A 801 -11.58 -9.83 -9.26
CA LEU A 801 -13.00 -10.08 -9.45
C LEU A 801 -13.93 -9.20 -8.57
N GLY A 802 -13.37 -8.19 -7.89
CA GLY A 802 -14.09 -7.31 -6.97
C GLY A 802 -14.25 -7.90 -5.57
N SER A 803 -15.17 -7.35 -4.79
CA SER A 803 -15.38 -7.72 -3.38
C SER A 803 -16.86 -7.92 -3.00
N ASP A 804 -17.74 -8.18 -3.98
CA ASP A 804 -19.17 -8.39 -3.74
C ASP A 804 -19.48 -9.87 -3.46
N ASP A 805 -19.51 -10.26 -2.19
CA ASP A 805 -19.89 -11.61 -1.77
C ASP A 805 -21.41 -11.79 -1.51
N SER A 806 -22.23 -10.77 -1.79
CA SER A 806 -23.65 -10.72 -1.41
C SER A 806 -24.52 -11.78 -2.08
N SER A 807 -24.08 -12.34 -3.21
CA SER A 807 -24.74 -13.44 -3.91
C SER A 807 -24.14 -14.79 -3.53
N ILE A 808 -24.96 -15.83 -3.49
CA ILE A 808 -24.51 -17.22 -3.24
C ILE A 808 -23.45 -17.67 -4.27
N ALA A 809 -23.45 -17.10 -5.48
CA ALA A 809 -22.48 -17.41 -6.53
C ALA A 809 -21.14 -16.70 -6.31
N SER A 810 -21.14 -15.37 -6.12
CA SER A 810 -19.92 -14.59 -5.90
C SER A 810 -19.26 -14.90 -4.56
N GLY A 811 -20.06 -15.01 -3.48
CA GLY A 811 -19.59 -15.48 -2.18
C GLY A 811 -19.14 -16.95 -2.14
N ALA A 812 -19.39 -17.73 -3.20
CA ALA A 812 -18.72 -19.01 -3.42
C ALA A 812 -17.41 -18.85 -4.20
N ILE A 813 -17.36 -18.01 -5.24
CA ILE A 813 -16.15 -17.69 -6.01
C ILE A 813 -15.05 -17.14 -5.10
N HIS A 814 -15.34 -16.14 -4.26
CA HIS A 814 -14.33 -15.61 -3.33
C HIS A 814 -13.81 -16.66 -2.34
N LYS A 815 -14.65 -17.62 -1.90
CA LYS A 815 -14.21 -18.74 -1.03
C LYS A 815 -13.38 -19.82 -1.75
N LEU A 816 -13.39 -19.83 -3.08
CA LEU A 816 -12.59 -20.72 -3.92
C LEU A 816 -11.21 -20.13 -4.23
N LEU A 817 -11.12 -18.79 -4.36
CA LEU A 817 -9.89 -18.07 -4.72
C LEU A 817 -9.13 -17.55 -3.49
N ASN A 818 -9.81 -16.93 -2.52
CA ASN A 818 -9.18 -16.36 -1.32
C ASN A 818 -8.55 -17.45 -0.43
N ARG A 819 -7.64 -17.04 0.46
CA ARG A 819 -6.94 -17.94 1.40
C ARG A 819 -6.92 -17.37 2.82
N GLY A 820 -7.05 -18.27 3.80
CA GLY A 820 -7.18 -17.93 5.22
C GLY A 820 -8.56 -18.26 5.78
N PRO A 821 -8.98 -17.64 6.90
CA PRO A 821 -8.22 -16.64 7.65
C PRO A 821 -6.98 -17.23 8.34
N TYR A 822 -5.88 -16.49 8.30
CA TYR A 822 -4.64 -16.77 9.03
C TYR A 822 -4.62 -15.93 10.31
N LYS A 823 -4.26 -16.55 11.44
CA LYS A 823 -4.14 -15.89 12.74
C LYS A 823 -2.74 -15.35 12.91
N LEU A 824 -2.57 -14.03 13.09
CA LEU A 824 -1.24 -13.42 13.11
C LEU A 824 -0.83 -12.89 14.49
N SER A 825 0.47 -12.86 14.71
CA SER A 825 1.14 -11.97 15.67
C SER A 825 1.36 -10.60 15.04
N GLY A 826 1.74 -9.60 15.82
CA GLY A 826 2.14 -8.27 15.32
C GLY A 826 1.11 -7.17 15.57
N GLY A 827 1.31 -6.01 14.93
CA GLY A 827 0.40 -4.86 14.99
C GLY A 827 0.93 -3.63 14.24
N SER A 828 0.06 -2.65 13.96
CA SER A 828 0.25 -1.49 13.06
C SER A 828 1.43 -0.54 13.32
N ALA A 829 2.22 -0.76 14.38
CA ALA A 829 3.43 0.02 14.70
C ALA A 829 4.55 -0.83 15.34
N ALA A 830 4.40 -2.16 15.38
CA ALA A 830 5.49 -3.08 15.72
C ALA A 830 6.40 -3.29 14.49
N VAL A 831 7.58 -3.91 14.67
CA VAL A 831 8.47 -4.20 13.53
C VAL A 831 7.87 -5.29 12.65
N ASP A 832 7.28 -6.32 13.26
CA ASP A 832 6.37 -7.27 12.61
C ASP A 832 5.01 -6.59 12.38
N ALA A 833 4.97 -5.81 11.31
CA ALA A 833 3.96 -4.79 11.10
C ALA A 833 2.72 -5.35 10.38
N THR A 834 1.96 -6.17 11.08
CA THR A 834 0.63 -6.61 10.65
C THR A 834 -0.39 -5.50 10.98
N GLY A 835 -0.68 -4.69 9.98
CA GLY A 835 -1.59 -3.56 10.05
C GLY A 835 -3.04 -3.96 10.33
N TRP A 836 -3.69 -3.16 11.16
CA TRP A 836 -5.13 -3.12 11.33
C TRP A 836 -5.57 -1.68 11.63
N ASN A 837 -6.73 -1.27 11.12
CA ASN A 837 -7.36 0.00 11.47
C ASN A 837 -8.28 -0.15 12.70
N ALA A 838 -7.97 0.57 13.77
CA ALA A 838 -8.69 0.49 15.04
C ALA A 838 -10.13 1.03 14.98
N ALA A 839 -10.43 1.99 14.11
CA ALA A 839 -11.82 2.39 13.89
C ALA A 839 -12.62 1.23 13.25
N ALA A 840 -12.05 0.58 12.23
CA ALA A 840 -12.67 -0.49 11.45
C ALA A 840 -13.00 -1.77 12.24
N GLY A 841 -12.04 -2.30 13.01
CA GLY A 841 -12.19 -3.63 13.60
C GLY A 841 -10.89 -4.17 14.19
N TYR A 842 -10.51 -5.38 13.80
CA TYR A 842 -9.22 -6.02 14.15
C TYR A 842 -8.58 -6.81 12.99
N ASP A 843 -9.33 -7.00 11.89
CA ASP A 843 -8.87 -7.70 10.68
C ASP A 843 -7.66 -7.00 10.06
N VAL A 844 -6.79 -7.81 9.43
CA VAL A 844 -5.49 -7.35 8.92
C VAL A 844 -5.65 -6.73 7.53
N ASP A 845 -5.31 -5.44 7.38
CA ASP A 845 -5.51 -4.67 6.14
C ASP A 845 -4.21 -4.26 5.41
N TRP A 846 -3.05 -4.35 6.07
CA TRP A 846 -1.73 -4.29 5.43
C TRP A 846 -0.71 -5.18 6.16
N ILE A 847 0.32 -5.66 5.46
CA ILE A 847 1.24 -6.70 5.96
C ILE A 847 2.66 -6.57 5.36
N PRO A 848 3.71 -7.14 5.98
CA PRO A 848 5.02 -7.30 5.35
C PRO A 848 4.93 -8.26 4.16
N SER A 849 4.70 -7.70 2.98
CA SER A 849 4.24 -8.40 1.77
C SER A 849 5.26 -9.37 1.18
N MET A 850 6.53 -9.08 1.43
CA MET A 850 7.65 -10.01 1.33
C MET A 850 8.63 -9.73 2.47
N ARG A 851 9.57 -10.65 2.72
CA ARG A 851 10.73 -10.41 3.61
C ARG A 851 12.01 -10.93 2.95
N MET A 852 13.13 -10.26 3.12
CA MET A 852 14.45 -10.80 2.76
C MET A 852 15.55 -10.41 3.73
N VAL A 853 16.59 -11.25 3.79
CA VAL A 853 17.89 -10.97 4.42
C VAL A 853 19.00 -11.46 3.47
N VAL A 854 19.86 -10.55 3.02
CA VAL A 854 20.95 -10.83 2.07
C VAL A 854 22.30 -10.78 2.79
N ASP A 855 23.16 -11.78 2.55
CA ASP A 855 24.54 -11.83 3.04
C ASP A 855 25.54 -11.50 1.92
N LEU A 856 26.36 -10.46 2.11
CA LEU A 856 27.36 -10.03 1.12
C LEU A 856 28.69 -10.82 1.24
N SER A 857 28.74 -11.89 2.03
CA SER A 857 29.83 -12.90 2.01
C SER A 857 29.51 -14.12 1.14
N ASP A 858 28.25 -14.54 1.09
CA ASP A 858 27.78 -15.68 0.30
C ASP A 858 26.29 -15.51 -0.02
N PHE A 859 25.98 -15.19 -1.28
CA PHE A 859 24.60 -15.01 -1.72
C PHE A 859 23.75 -16.28 -1.54
N ASP A 860 24.32 -17.49 -1.68
CA ASP A 860 23.58 -18.75 -1.49
C ASP A 860 23.17 -19.02 -0.02
N SER A 861 23.71 -18.24 0.92
CA SER A 861 23.31 -18.26 2.34
C SER A 861 22.15 -17.30 2.66
N SER A 862 21.81 -16.41 1.71
CA SER A 862 20.73 -15.42 1.85
C SER A 862 19.35 -16.08 1.96
N ARG A 863 18.36 -15.31 2.44
CA ARG A 863 17.00 -15.82 2.70
C ARG A 863 15.93 -14.84 2.22
N TRP A 864 14.80 -15.37 1.77
CA TRP A 864 13.69 -14.59 1.23
C TRP A 864 12.35 -15.32 1.35
N ILE A 865 11.23 -14.61 1.36
CA ILE A 865 9.89 -15.21 1.25
C ILE A 865 8.84 -14.21 0.76
N ASN A 866 7.87 -14.73 0.02
CA ASN A 866 6.66 -14.02 -0.42
C ASN A 866 5.44 -14.46 0.41
N VAL A 867 4.44 -13.58 0.60
CA VAL A 867 3.21 -13.97 1.32
C VAL A 867 2.34 -14.97 0.53
N GLY A 868 2.38 -14.89 -0.80
CA GLY A 868 1.76 -15.86 -1.72
C GLY A 868 2.78 -16.79 -2.37
N GLY A 869 2.35 -17.61 -3.33
CA GLY A 869 3.25 -18.43 -4.14
C GLY A 869 3.76 -17.73 -5.40
N ALA A 870 4.52 -18.46 -6.23
CA ALA A 870 5.01 -17.97 -7.52
C ALA A 870 3.89 -17.85 -8.58
N SER A 871 2.89 -18.73 -8.54
CA SER A 871 1.81 -18.84 -9.55
C SER A 871 0.58 -18.00 -9.19
N GLY A 872 -0.04 -17.40 -10.21
CA GLY A 872 -1.32 -16.71 -10.12
C GLY A 872 -2.51 -17.62 -10.46
N HIS A 873 -2.28 -18.82 -10.98
CA HIS A 873 -3.34 -19.78 -11.28
C HIS A 873 -3.91 -20.36 -9.98
N ALA A 874 -5.19 -20.12 -9.71
CA ALA A 874 -5.86 -20.74 -8.57
C ALA A 874 -5.73 -22.27 -8.62
N TYR A 875 -5.50 -22.88 -7.44
CA TYR A 875 -5.24 -24.31 -7.25
C TYR A 875 -3.92 -24.86 -7.83
N HIS A 876 -3.06 -24.04 -8.44
CA HIS A 876 -1.69 -24.45 -8.69
C HIS A 876 -0.99 -24.77 -7.36
N PRO A 877 -0.14 -25.82 -7.27
CA PRO A 877 0.55 -26.14 -6.01
C PRO A 877 1.30 -24.95 -5.42
N ASN A 878 1.92 -24.13 -6.28
CA ASN A 878 2.63 -22.91 -5.90
C ASN A 878 1.79 -21.63 -5.96
N TYR A 879 0.50 -21.69 -5.58
CA TYR A 879 -0.38 -20.52 -5.48
C TYR A 879 -0.27 -19.83 -4.11
N ASN A 880 -0.19 -20.60 -3.02
CA ASN A 880 -0.13 -20.10 -1.64
C ASN A 880 0.75 -20.96 -0.71
N ASP A 881 1.75 -21.64 -1.28
CA ASP A 881 2.62 -22.61 -0.60
C ASP A 881 3.68 -21.98 0.33
N GLN A 882 3.97 -20.69 0.16
CA GLN A 882 4.85 -19.95 1.08
C GLN A 882 4.09 -19.37 2.28
N THR A 883 2.76 -19.21 2.20
CA THR A 883 1.97 -18.44 3.17
C THR A 883 2.05 -18.97 4.61
N GLU A 884 2.11 -20.29 4.81
CA GLU A 884 2.22 -20.88 6.15
C GLU A 884 3.62 -20.69 6.77
N LEU A 885 4.67 -20.61 5.95
CA LEU A 885 6.04 -20.31 6.38
C LEU A 885 6.14 -18.81 6.71
N TRP A 886 5.63 -17.96 5.82
CA TRP A 886 5.53 -16.50 6.00
C TRP A 886 4.81 -16.12 7.31
N ALA A 887 3.69 -16.79 7.62
CA ALA A 887 2.90 -16.55 8.83
C ALA A 887 3.57 -17.03 10.13
N LYS A 888 4.67 -17.79 10.04
CA LYS A 888 5.52 -18.20 11.17
C LYS A 888 6.84 -17.43 11.23
N GLY A 889 7.09 -16.53 10.27
CA GLY A 889 8.39 -15.87 10.13
C GLY A 889 9.51 -16.78 9.61
N GLU A 890 9.19 -17.95 9.06
CA GLU A 890 10.16 -18.81 8.37
C GLU A 890 10.50 -18.23 7.00
N LEU A 891 11.78 -18.24 6.60
CA LEU A 891 12.25 -17.76 5.29
C LEU A 891 12.79 -18.93 4.46
N LEU A 892 12.64 -18.84 3.13
CA LEU A 892 13.23 -19.80 2.19
C LEU A 892 14.72 -19.48 1.94
N PRO A 893 15.57 -20.47 1.63
CA PRO A 893 16.89 -20.22 1.08
C PRO A 893 16.81 -19.48 -0.26
N TRP A 894 17.74 -18.54 -0.47
CA TRP A 894 17.87 -17.80 -1.72
C TRP A 894 19.09 -18.31 -2.49
N THR A 895 18.91 -19.37 -3.26
CA THR A 895 19.96 -19.88 -4.15
C THR A 895 20.17 -18.93 -5.33
N TYR A 896 21.41 -18.54 -5.57
CA TYR A 896 21.81 -17.61 -6.61
C TYR A 896 22.91 -18.15 -7.53
N SER A 897 23.90 -18.88 -6.98
CA SER A 897 24.93 -19.49 -7.82
C SER A 897 24.33 -20.58 -8.71
N LYS A 898 24.85 -20.70 -9.93
CA LYS A 898 24.34 -21.69 -10.90
C LYS A 898 24.37 -23.12 -10.35
N ASP A 899 25.36 -23.48 -9.53
CA ASP A 899 25.47 -24.80 -8.94
C ASP A 899 24.44 -24.99 -7.80
N ALA A 900 24.19 -23.98 -6.97
CA ALA A 900 23.15 -24.04 -5.95
C ALA A 900 21.74 -24.08 -6.55
N VAL A 901 21.48 -23.28 -7.59
CA VAL A 901 20.23 -23.30 -8.36
C VAL A 901 20.02 -24.66 -9.04
N THR A 902 21.03 -25.19 -9.73
CA THR A 902 20.94 -26.51 -10.40
C THR A 902 20.72 -27.64 -9.40
N LYS A 903 21.36 -27.58 -8.22
CA LYS A 903 21.22 -28.56 -7.13
C LYS A 903 19.83 -28.55 -6.48
N ASN A 904 19.20 -27.38 -6.36
CA ASN A 904 17.91 -27.23 -5.71
C ASN A 904 16.72 -27.21 -6.69
N GLY A 905 16.96 -27.03 -7.98
CA GLY A 905 15.96 -27.15 -9.03
C GLY A 905 15.20 -28.48 -9.01
N LYS A 906 13.92 -28.42 -9.39
CA LYS A 906 12.99 -29.54 -9.51
C LYS A 906 12.46 -29.70 -10.93
N ASN A 907 12.38 -28.59 -11.67
CA ASN A 907 11.89 -28.51 -13.04
C ASN A 907 12.87 -27.71 -13.91
N THR A 908 12.96 -28.07 -15.19
CA THR A 908 13.81 -27.40 -16.17
C THR A 908 13.09 -27.33 -17.52
N LEU A 909 12.83 -26.12 -17.98
CA LEU A 909 12.25 -25.80 -19.27
C LEU A 909 13.29 -25.06 -20.12
N THR A 910 13.58 -25.52 -21.33
CA THR A 910 14.37 -24.76 -22.30
C THR A 910 13.43 -24.08 -23.31
N LEU A 911 13.50 -22.76 -23.41
CA LEU A 911 12.85 -21.97 -24.46
C LEU A 911 13.79 -21.91 -25.68
N THR A 912 13.31 -22.22 -26.88
CA THR A 912 14.13 -22.23 -28.11
C THR A 912 13.54 -21.36 -29.21
N ALA A 913 14.36 -21.04 -30.22
CA ALA A 913 13.88 -20.52 -31.50
C ALA A 913 12.87 -21.48 -32.17
N ASN A 914 12.11 -20.92 -33.13
CA ASN A 914 11.09 -21.62 -33.93
C ASN A 914 11.68 -22.52 -35.02
#